data_AF-A0A9P3H0H1-F1
#
_entry.id   AF-A0A9P3H0H1-F1
#
_cell.length_a   1.000
_cell.length_b   1.000
_cell.length_c   1.000
_cell.angle_alpha   90.00
_cell.angle_beta   90.00
_cell.angle_gamma   90.00
#
_symmetry.space_group_name_H-M   'P 1'
#
loop_
_entity.id
_entity.type
_entity.pdbx_description
1 polymer ?
#
loop_
_entity_poly.entity_id
_entity_poly.type
_entity_poly.pdbx_seq_one_letter_code
_entity_poly.pdbx_strand_id
1 'polypeptide(L)'
;MSSTKSRVTQTTADRLGAESVSTGDDIVIGDSKDNVFYFIQVSDLHISAFRKASTANFYTFLSTALPVVDPAFVVVTGDLTDAKDKQLVGSMQYMNEWITYRDALEESGVLKKRNGTFWHDLRGNHDCFNVPDWNSKENMYADMSATQTPGFMFDVNTNYGKYGFIGIDACPKPGPARPYNFFGLFETPDMDNLAKRLSLSKGNNHTFVFSHYPVTTTMFGESSEGESFADLSRSFSVYMCGHLHKLKWGLGDALQSYQPTHFLELEVGDMKQNGLYRIMVVDNDMISFTDVSMPMTTIPPAIMPRRAATPVVQENFEAEEDSQDQTSPPSGKDKKKRRPALGPRLPTNPILVVSNPKDSRYLIPKHEPVNRIGTSTHIRFLAWTDSQPFPVEGDEHGNHVPKDIKIEIKIDGKLHKNPAQFVGTKEEDKNEENNFLPLYVSEWNPQSYNDGKDHVLEIKFVDGHGRIGTTRSIFRVDGQRSEMKGGFAEWIMWANIAMLLKALFITGYLLVTMLCLILPKLYSLYLQTSPAPAQPDIKARSSSDLPDDADRSLLSQHSSSSTASHVQFKNGYDAWLDRKRRHLYRLSSTVSTSSARHRFWNRFVNHTIHAHVLRFVHFSTQPILFYPTLIFTLMLVTVPHYWGHFVPSAGIQGQGYFYLQGIYLPNAGGHLGGGLGSASLDPAGPERVGRPLTVLAGAISSLTGGAINMGRQQGLEGELNFSGGGSWIPMADTWMSTIWTVVYDLVIFLYYLTLCATPSGYLYSPSNAHRLRPYHRTWYVRCLIFGIWVFRCCTVLMTAELYGPSVIWTGIGTWWLVVVGWLMFMVGWSRSRVERDTLLKEGEEEREEEYDEGREEREAIGGSSSTSLSASPSREKKDRSLDQDLDIEDDTQSRKVITKDVHHEKVSFVAISHPASTRITTTTTTTTTAASS
;
A
#
# COMPACT_ATOMS: atom_id res chain seq x y z
N MET A 1 9.05 -32.46 24.06
CA MET A 1 8.44 -33.68 24.65
C MET A 1 7.01 -33.34 25.04
N SER A 2 6.09 -34.16 24.51
CA SER A 2 4.67 -34.36 24.81
C SER A 2 3.72 -33.18 25.07
N SER A 3 2.76 -33.06 24.16
CA SER A 3 1.53 -32.29 24.24
C SER A 3 0.55 -32.81 25.29
N THR A 4 -0.23 -31.92 25.89
CA THR A 4 -1.47 -32.26 26.58
C THR A 4 -2.59 -31.39 26.05
N LYS A 5 -3.43 -31.99 25.20
CA LYS A 5 -4.70 -31.44 24.72
C LYS A 5 -5.71 -31.45 25.87
N SER A 6 -6.21 -30.29 26.30
CA SER A 6 -7.38 -30.20 27.18
C SER A 6 -8.66 -30.18 26.34
N ARG A 7 -9.42 -31.25 26.51
CA ARG A 7 -10.76 -31.51 25.98
C ARG A 7 -11.75 -30.49 26.56
N VAL A 8 -12.19 -29.53 25.75
CA VAL A 8 -13.36 -28.69 26.07
C VAL A 8 -14.59 -29.43 25.58
N THR A 9 -15.47 -29.74 26.53
CA THR A 9 -16.78 -30.36 26.34
C THR A 9 -17.72 -29.42 25.59
N GLN A 10 -18.06 -29.78 24.34
CA GLN A 10 -19.25 -29.28 23.64
C GLN A 10 -20.49 -29.88 24.31
N THR A 11 -21.19 -29.09 25.11
CA THR A 11 -22.54 -29.40 25.60
C THR A 11 -23.55 -28.76 24.66
N THR A 12 -24.24 -29.62 23.90
CA THR A 12 -25.67 -29.51 23.54
C THR A 12 -26.19 -28.11 23.19
N ALA A 13 -25.92 -27.70 21.95
CA ALA A 13 -26.74 -26.72 21.21
C ALA A 13 -27.09 -27.25 19.80
N ASP A 14 -27.02 -28.57 19.59
CA ASP A 14 -27.57 -29.26 18.43
C ASP A 14 -28.94 -29.84 18.82
N ARG A 15 -30.01 -29.28 18.23
CA ARG A 15 -31.44 -29.62 18.30
C ARG A 15 -32.27 -28.45 18.83
N LEU A 16 -32.46 -27.45 17.97
CA LEU A 16 -33.68 -26.63 17.84
C LEU A 16 -33.44 -25.74 16.60
N GLY A 17 -34.16 -26.01 15.52
CA GLY A 17 -34.01 -25.31 14.23
C GLY A 17 -33.82 -26.20 13.00
N ALA A 18 -34.18 -27.48 13.06
CA ALA A 18 -34.62 -28.18 11.85
C ALA A 18 -36.09 -27.79 11.63
N GLU A 19 -36.31 -26.57 11.12
CA GLU A 19 -37.57 -26.28 10.45
C GLU A 19 -37.62 -27.11 9.18
N SER A 20 -38.60 -27.99 9.13
CA SER A 20 -39.02 -28.75 7.98
C SER A 20 -39.41 -27.80 6.85
N VAL A 21 -38.51 -27.58 5.89
CA VAL A 21 -38.90 -27.09 4.56
C VAL A 21 -39.35 -28.31 3.75
N SER A 22 -40.64 -28.62 3.81
CA SER A 22 -41.36 -29.33 2.74
C SER A 22 -42.28 -28.27 2.13
N THR A 23 -42.28 -27.94 0.84
CA THR A 23 -42.36 -28.76 -0.38
C THR A 23 -42.21 -27.82 -1.60
N GLY A 24 -41.58 -28.24 -2.71
CA GLY A 24 -41.86 -27.64 -4.03
C GLY A 24 -40.69 -27.21 -4.92
N ASP A 25 -39.50 -27.82 -4.83
CA ASP A 25 -38.52 -27.68 -5.92
C ASP A 25 -38.54 -28.92 -6.82
N ASP A 26 -39.54 -28.97 -7.71
CA ASP A 26 -39.73 -30.06 -8.67
C ASP A 26 -38.79 -29.93 -9.90
N ILE A 27 -37.88 -28.93 -9.90
CA ILE A 27 -37.00 -28.67 -11.04
C ILE A 27 -35.85 -29.68 -11.04
N VAL A 28 -35.82 -30.49 -12.10
CA VAL A 28 -34.72 -31.40 -12.41
C VAL A 28 -33.87 -30.81 -13.53
N ILE A 29 -32.58 -30.60 -13.27
CA ILE A 29 -31.64 -30.13 -14.28
C ILE A 29 -31.43 -31.25 -15.32
N GLY A 30 -32.04 -31.08 -16.49
CA GLY A 30 -32.03 -32.05 -17.60
C GLY A 30 -31.49 -31.48 -18.91
N ASP A 31 -32.11 -31.86 -20.01
CA ASP A 31 -31.78 -31.47 -21.39
C ASP A 31 -32.52 -30.21 -21.87
N SER A 32 -33.48 -29.69 -21.09
CA SER A 32 -34.22 -28.48 -21.46
C SER A 32 -33.29 -27.27 -21.62
N LYS A 33 -33.59 -26.44 -22.64
CA LYS A 33 -32.93 -25.16 -22.91
C LYS A 33 -33.51 -23.98 -22.11
N ASP A 34 -34.56 -24.24 -21.34
CA ASP A 34 -35.22 -23.22 -20.51
C ASP A 34 -34.39 -22.88 -19.27
N ASN A 35 -34.74 -21.78 -18.62
CA ASN A 35 -34.16 -21.34 -17.34
C ASN A 35 -32.66 -20.99 -17.39
N VAL A 36 -32.15 -20.57 -18.55
CA VAL A 36 -30.74 -20.19 -18.73
C VAL A 36 -30.60 -18.80 -19.31
N PHE A 37 -29.75 -17.98 -18.70
CA PHE A 37 -29.23 -16.76 -19.33
C PHE A 37 -27.79 -16.49 -18.89
N TYR A 38 -27.09 -15.64 -19.64
CA TYR A 38 -25.71 -15.29 -19.36
C TYR A 38 -25.40 -13.83 -19.66
N PHE A 39 -24.44 -13.28 -18.92
CA PHE A 39 -23.98 -11.90 -19.04
C PHE A 39 -22.45 -11.82 -18.91
N ILE A 40 -21.87 -10.69 -19.31
CA ILE A 40 -20.42 -10.47 -19.20
C ILE A 40 -20.11 -9.42 -18.14
N GLN A 41 -19.06 -9.66 -17.35
CA GLN A 41 -18.38 -8.65 -16.56
C GLN A 41 -17.01 -8.35 -17.18
N VAL A 42 -16.67 -7.07 -17.30
CA VAL A 42 -15.32 -6.59 -17.65
C VAL A 42 -14.92 -5.48 -16.68
N SER A 43 -13.62 -5.28 -16.46
CA SER A 43 -13.12 -4.23 -15.57
C SER A 43 -11.77 -3.69 -16.05
N ASP A 44 -11.41 -2.53 -15.52
CA ASP A 44 -10.06 -1.97 -15.62
C ASP A 44 -9.61 -1.83 -17.09
N LEU A 45 -10.42 -1.12 -17.86
CA LEU A 45 -10.21 -0.88 -19.29
C LEU A 45 -8.97 -0.01 -19.52
N HIS A 46 -8.84 1.05 -18.72
CA HIS A 46 -7.80 2.07 -18.80
C HIS A 46 -7.54 2.55 -20.23
N ILE A 47 -8.58 3.09 -20.86
CA ILE A 47 -8.43 3.80 -22.13
C ILE A 47 -7.47 4.95 -21.93
N SER A 48 -6.37 4.95 -22.68
CA SER A 48 -5.25 5.87 -22.42
C SER A 48 -4.88 6.70 -23.64
N ALA A 49 -4.71 8.00 -23.41
CA ALA A 49 -4.16 8.95 -24.37
C ALA A 49 -2.69 8.64 -24.70
N PHE A 50 -1.98 8.03 -23.75
CA PHE A 50 -0.53 7.85 -23.80
C PHE A 50 -0.11 6.40 -24.01
N ARG A 51 -0.96 5.43 -23.63
CA ARG A 51 -0.68 3.99 -23.72
C ARG A 51 -1.70 3.27 -24.60
N LYS A 52 -1.30 2.99 -25.82
CA LYS A 52 -2.20 2.43 -26.85
C LYS A 52 -2.58 0.95 -26.66
N ALA A 53 -1.80 0.20 -25.88
CA ALA A 53 -1.99 -1.25 -25.75
C ALA A 53 -3.30 -1.61 -25.02
N SER A 54 -3.63 -0.93 -23.92
CA SER A 54 -4.87 -1.18 -23.17
C SER A 54 -6.11 -0.86 -24.00
N THR A 55 -6.09 0.27 -24.71
CA THR A 55 -7.13 0.64 -25.67
C THR A 55 -7.31 -0.43 -26.75
N ALA A 56 -6.23 -1.00 -27.31
CA ALA A 56 -6.33 -2.03 -28.34
C ALA A 56 -7.03 -3.31 -27.84
N ASN A 57 -6.82 -3.71 -26.58
CA ASN A 57 -7.54 -4.84 -25.98
C ASN A 57 -9.04 -4.58 -25.91
N PHE A 58 -9.46 -3.38 -25.48
CA PHE A 58 -10.87 -3.02 -25.43
C PHE A 58 -11.54 -3.03 -26.82
N TYR A 59 -10.88 -2.49 -27.84
CA TYR A 59 -11.38 -2.55 -29.22
C TYR A 59 -11.46 -4.01 -29.73
N THR A 60 -10.50 -4.84 -29.34
CA THR A 60 -10.52 -6.29 -29.68
C THR A 60 -11.68 -6.98 -28.99
N PHE A 61 -11.96 -6.68 -27.73
CA PHE A 61 -13.13 -7.18 -27.01
C PHE A 61 -14.43 -6.83 -27.73
N LEU A 62 -14.63 -5.55 -28.08
CA LEU A 62 -15.84 -5.07 -28.76
C LEU A 62 -16.02 -5.65 -30.17
N SER A 63 -14.93 -5.84 -30.91
CA SER A 63 -14.97 -6.33 -32.31
C SER A 63 -14.99 -7.86 -32.44
N THR A 64 -14.45 -8.57 -31.44
CA THR A 64 -14.18 -10.00 -31.53
C THR A 64 -14.90 -10.79 -30.45
N ALA A 65 -14.55 -10.60 -29.17
CA ALA A 65 -15.08 -11.46 -28.10
C ALA A 65 -16.57 -11.23 -27.83
N LEU A 66 -17.01 -9.97 -27.79
CA LEU A 66 -18.38 -9.62 -27.46
C LEU A 66 -19.40 -10.11 -28.52
N PRO A 67 -19.14 -10.00 -29.85
CA PRO A 67 -20.00 -10.59 -30.87
C PRO A 67 -19.97 -12.12 -30.94
N VAL A 68 -18.91 -12.79 -30.45
CA VAL A 68 -18.85 -14.26 -30.35
C VAL A 68 -19.81 -14.75 -29.27
N VAL A 69 -19.85 -14.06 -28.13
CA VAL A 69 -20.63 -14.47 -26.96
C VAL A 69 -22.10 -14.04 -27.07
N ASP A 70 -22.35 -12.81 -27.55
CA ASP A 70 -23.67 -12.14 -27.61
C ASP A 70 -24.51 -12.29 -26.32
N PRO A 71 -24.00 -11.80 -25.17
CA PRO A 71 -24.67 -11.94 -23.87
C PRO A 71 -26.00 -11.17 -23.78
N ALA A 72 -26.76 -11.38 -22.71
CA ALA A 72 -27.94 -10.58 -22.41
C ALA A 72 -27.60 -9.09 -22.22
N PHE A 73 -26.51 -8.81 -21.48
CA PHE A 73 -25.95 -7.47 -21.23
C PHE A 73 -24.48 -7.58 -20.78
N VAL A 74 -23.82 -6.44 -20.64
CA VAL A 74 -22.44 -6.28 -20.17
C VAL A 74 -22.41 -5.31 -19.00
N VAL A 75 -21.69 -5.67 -17.94
CA VAL A 75 -21.36 -4.79 -16.82
C VAL A 75 -19.86 -4.47 -16.83
N VAL A 76 -19.52 -3.19 -16.78
CA VAL A 76 -18.14 -2.68 -16.66
C VAL A 76 -17.91 -2.15 -15.25
N THR A 77 -17.07 -2.80 -14.47
CA THR A 77 -16.83 -2.46 -13.05
C THR A 77 -15.72 -1.43 -12.83
N GLY A 78 -15.68 -0.37 -13.63
CA GLY A 78 -14.81 0.79 -13.40
C GLY A 78 -13.45 0.78 -14.09
N ASP A 79 -12.71 1.86 -13.83
CA ASP A 79 -11.45 2.24 -14.46
C ASP A 79 -11.57 2.24 -15.98
N LEU A 80 -12.57 2.99 -16.46
CA LEU A 80 -12.86 3.18 -17.87
C LEU A 80 -11.69 3.89 -18.55
N THR A 81 -11.18 4.94 -17.90
CA THR A 81 -10.07 5.76 -18.36
C THR A 81 -8.78 5.49 -17.59
N ASP A 82 -7.66 5.92 -18.15
CA ASP A 82 -6.35 5.74 -17.53
C ASP A 82 -5.94 6.94 -16.68
N ALA A 83 -6.39 8.15 -17.01
CA ALA A 83 -6.32 9.36 -16.18
C ALA A 83 -4.94 9.68 -15.57
N LYS A 84 -3.87 9.14 -16.18
CA LYS A 84 -2.47 9.32 -15.79
C LYS A 84 -1.79 10.19 -16.82
N ASP A 85 -0.95 11.11 -16.36
CA ASP A 85 -0.13 11.91 -17.26
C ASP A 85 0.91 11.08 -18.02
N LYS A 86 1.58 11.70 -18.99
CA LYS A 86 2.58 11.05 -19.82
C LYS A 86 3.76 10.51 -19.01
N GLN A 87 4.10 11.16 -17.89
CA GLN A 87 5.22 10.83 -17.02
C GLN A 87 4.86 9.77 -15.96
N LEU A 88 3.58 9.43 -15.83
CA LEU A 88 2.99 8.51 -14.85
C LEU A 88 3.07 8.98 -13.39
N VAL A 89 3.31 10.27 -13.20
CA VAL A 89 3.49 10.91 -11.89
C VAL A 89 2.16 11.48 -11.43
N GLY A 90 1.56 12.39 -12.20
CA GLY A 90 0.28 13.02 -11.89
C GLY A 90 -0.94 12.29 -12.44
N SER A 91 -2.12 12.87 -12.15
CA SER A 91 -3.41 12.48 -12.72
C SER A 91 -4.29 13.68 -13.02
N MET A 92 -5.13 13.51 -14.04
CA MET A 92 -6.28 14.36 -14.32
C MET A 92 -7.23 13.61 -15.27
N GLN A 93 -8.43 14.14 -15.46
CA GLN A 93 -9.34 13.65 -16.49
C GLN A 93 -8.93 14.18 -17.87
N TYR A 94 -8.75 13.29 -18.84
CA TYR A 94 -8.38 13.64 -20.20
C TYR A 94 -9.55 13.44 -21.16
N MET A 95 -10.00 14.54 -21.76
CA MET A 95 -11.13 14.55 -22.69
C MET A 95 -11.00 13.54 -23.84
N ASN A 96 -9.79 13.33 -24.37
CA ASN A 96 -9.57 12.37 -25.45
C ASN A 96 -9.72 10.90 -25.03
N GLU A 97 -9.48 10.55 -23.76
CA GLU A 97 -9.72 9.19 -23.25
C GLU A 97 -11.22 8.90 -23.19
N TRP A 98 -11.99 9.85 -22.66
CA TRP A 98 -13.46 9.76 -22.60
C TRP A 98 -14.12 9.75 -23.99
N ILE A 99 -13.68 10.63 -24.91
CA ILE A 99 -14.13 10.59 -26.31
C ILE A 99 -13.81 9.23 -26.94
N THR A 100 -12.60 8.69 -26.72
CA THR A 100 -12.20 7.39 -27.28
C THR A 100 -13.07 6.26 -26.73
N TYR A 101 -13.43 6.29 -25.45
CA TYR A 101 -14.33 5.32 -24.84
C TYR A 101 -15.74 5.41 -25.44
N ARG A 102 -16.35 6.59 -25.43
CA ARG A 102 -17.69 6.83 -25.99
C ARG A 102 -17.77 6.43 -27.47
N ASP A 103 -16.81 6.91 -28.27
CA ASP A 103 -16.78 6.63 -29.71
C ASP A 103 -16.66 5.12 -29.98
N ALA A 104 -15.86 4.38 -29.19
CA ALA A 104 -15.77 2.93 -29.32
C ALA A 104 -17.11 2.21 -29.02
N LEU A 105 -17.86 2.68 -28.02
CA LEU A 105 -19.21 2.15 -27.72
C LEU A 105 -20.23 2.50 -28.82
N GLU A 106 -20.18 3.72 -29.35
CA GLU A 106 -21.04 4.14 -30.44
C GLU A 106 -20.75 3.38 -31.74
N GLU A 107 -19.48 3.21 -32.08
CA GLU A 107 -19.02 2.50 -33.28
C GLU A 107 -19.35 1.00 -33.23
N SER A 108 -19.26 0.39 -32.05
CA SER A 108 -19.63 -1.03 -31.87
C SER A 108 -21.14 -1.25 -31.86
N GLY A 109 -21.93 -0.19 -31.71
CA GLY A 109 -23.39 -0.25 -31.69
C GLY A 109 -23.97 -0.81 -30.40
N VAL A 110 -23.15 -1.06 -29.37
CA VAL A 110 -23.59 -1.64 -28.09
C VAL A 110 -24.57 -0.73 -27.34
N LEU A 111 -24.44 0.59 -27.48
CA LEU A 111 -25.37 1.56 -26.87
C LEU A 111 -26.79 1.50 -27.45
N LYS A 112 -26.97 0.91 -28.63
CA LYS A 112 -28.29 0.76 -29.27
C LYS A 112 -28.86 -0.65 -29.11
N LYS A 113 -28.04 -1.62 -28.69
CA LYS A 113 -28.51 -2.99 -28.44
C LYS A 113 -29.51 -2.98 -27.30
N ARG A 114 -30.54 -3.84 -27.42
CA ARG A 114 -31.60 -4.03 -26.41
C ARG A 114 -32.23 -2.70 -25.93
N ASN A 115 -32.52 -1.79 -26.87
CA ASN A 115 -33.11 -0.48 -26.55
C ASN A 115 -32.30 0.33 -25.50
N GLY A 116 -30.97 0.19 -25.50
CA GLY A 116 -30.08 0.95 -24.62
C GLY A 116 -29.82 0.30 -23.26
N THR A 117 -30.34 -0.90 -23.00
CA THR A 117 -30.13 -1.63 -21.72
C THR A 117 -29.04 -2.71 -21.79
N PHE A 118 -28.18 -2.65 -22.82
CA PHE A 118 -27.16 -3.69 -23.03
C PHE A 118 -25.84 -3.42 -22.30
N TRP A 119 -25.47 -2.16 -22.06
CA TRP A 119 -24.16 -1.79 -21.52
C TRP A 119 -24.33 -0.94 -20.26
N HIS A 120 -23.75 -1.40 -19.15
CA HIS A 120 -23.81 -0.73 -17.85
C HIS A 120 -22.40 -0.55 -17.31
N ASP A 121 -21.96 0.68 -17.13
CA ASP A 121 -20.65 1.00 -16.56
C ASP A 121 -20.75 1.63 -15.16
N LEU A 122 -19.64 1.56 -14.42
CA LEU A 122 -19.39 2.22 -13.14
C LEU A 122 -18.10 3.04 -13.24
N ARG A 123 -17.93 3.99 -12.32
CA ARG A 123 -16.64 4.66 -12.11
C ARG A 123 -15.69 3.74 -11.34
N GLY A 124 -14.43 3.75 -11.74
CA GLY A 124 -13.32 3.34 -10.88
C GLY A 124 -12.52 4.51 -10.36
N ASN A 125 -11.47 4.24 -9.59
CA ASN A 125 -10.69 5.29 -8.96
C ASN A 125 -10.01 6.21 -9.98
N HIS A 126 -9.66 5.69 -11.14
CA HIS A 126 -9.11 6.48 -12.23
C HIS A 126 -10.12 7.45 -12.83
N ASP A 127 -11.39 7.07 -12.89
CA ASP A 127 -12.46 7.88 -13.47
C ASP A 127 -12.87 9.05 -12.55
N CYS A 128 -12.41 9.04 -11.30
CA CYS A 128 -12.63 10.11 -10.33
C CYS A 128 -11.35 10.85 -9.90
N PHE A 129 -10.19 10.58 -10.53
CA PHE A 129 -8.99 11.38 -10.23
C PHE A 129 -9.21 12.86 -10.57
N ASN A 130 -8.93 13.73 -9.61
CA ASN A 130 -9.02 15.18 -9.76
C ASN A 130 -10.44 15.65 -10.18
N VAL A 131 -11.48 14.99 -9.64
CA VAL A 131 -12.89 15.34 -9.87
C VAL A 131 -13.45 16.03 -8.62
N PRO A 132 -13.74 17.34 -8.68
CA PRO A 132 -14.23 18.10 -7.52
C PRO A 132 -15.60 17.63 -7.03
N ASP A 133 -16.53 17.38 -7.94
CA ASP A 133 -17.90 17.00 -7.59
C ASP A 133 -18.62 16.38 -8.80
N TRP A 134 -19.84 15.88 -8.58
CA TRP A 134 -20.61 15.21 -9.62
C TRP A 134 -20.98 16.12 -10.80
N ASN A 135 -21.26 17.40 -10.55
CA ASN A 135 -21.69 18.37 -11.57
C ASN A 135 -20.50 19.17 -12.14
N SER A 136 -19.28 18.91 -11.69
CA SER A 136 -18.07 19.52 -12.24
C SER A 136 -17.84 19.10 -13.69
N LYS A 137 -17.29 20.01 -14.50
CA LYS A 137 -16.91 19.73 -15.90
C LYS A 137 -15.83 18.63 -16.01
N GLU A 138 -15.09 18.41 -14.92
CA GLU A 138 -14.10 17.35 -14.82
C GLU A 138 -14.76 15.97 -14.69
N ASN A 139 -16.01 15.87 -14.20
CA ASN A 139 -16.74 14.60 -14.13
C ASN A 139 -17.29 14.17 -15.49
N MET A 140 -16.39 13.85 -16.42
CA MET A 140 -16.75 13.43 -17.78
C MET A 140 -17.53 12.10 -17.81
N TYR A 141 -17.52 11.32 -16.73
CA TYR A 141 -18.38 10.15 -16.59
C TYR A 141 -19.86 10.52 -16.69
N ALA A 142 -20.30 11.62 -16.08
CA ALA A 142 -21.70 12.02 -16.10
C ALA A 142 -22.21 12.33 -17.51
N ASP A 143 -21.32 12.71 -18.43
CA ASP A 143 -21.68 13.12 -19.79
C ASP A 143 -21.35 12.07 -20.87
N MET A 144 -20.30 11.26 -20.67
CA MET A 144 -19.70 10.41 -21.71
C MET A 144 -19.72 8.92 -21.41
N SER A 145 -20.06 8.51 -20.18
CA SER A 145 -20.30 7.09 -19.88
C SER A 145 -21.65 6.62 -20.44
N ALA A 146 -21.87 5.30 -20.42
CA ALA A 146 -23.17 4.74 -20.79
C ALA A 146 -24.21 4.92 -19.68
N THR A 147 -23.81 4.78 -18.41
CA THR A 147 -24.72 4.84 -17.27
C THR A 147 -25.05 6.27 -16.85
N GLN A 148 -24.09 7.19 -16.89
CA GLN A 148 -24.27 8.64 -16.59
C GLN A 148 -24.81 8.99 -15.19
N THR A 149 -24.97 7.99 -14.31
CA THR A 149 -25.46 8.15 -12.93
C THR A 149 -24.52 7.49 -11.91
N PRO A 150 -24.56 7.89 -10.62
CA PRO A 150 -23.76 7.24 -9.57
C PRO A 150 -24.32 5.83 -9.29
N GLY A 151 -23.86 4.86 -10.09
CA GLY A 151 -24.37 3.51 -10.09
C GLY A 151 -25.59 3.28 -10.98
N PHE A 152 -26.06 2.03 -11.02
CA PHE A 152 -27.22 1.60 -11.81
C PHE A 152 -28.04 0.54 -11.04
N MET A 153 -29.29 0.35 -11.42
CA MET A 153 -30.13 -0.73 -10.94
C MET A 153 -31.08 -1.17 -12.05
N PHE A 154 -31.17 -2.48 -12.27
CA PHE A 154 -32.18 -3.05 -13.14
C PHE A 154 -32.47 -4.50 -12.73
N ASP A 155 -33.63 -5.00 -13.16
CA ASP A 155 -34.03 -6.39 -13.00
C ASP A 155 -34.07 -7.08 -14.35
N VAL A 156 -33.65 -8.34 -14.39
CA VAL A 156 -33.95 -9.27 -15.48
C VAL A 156 -35.13 -10.12 -15.04
N ASN A 157 -36.30 -9.82 -15.63
CA ASN A 157 -37.52 -10.58 -15.40
C ASN A 157 -37.62 -11.70 -16.45
N THR A 158 -37.75 -12.93 -15.98
CA THR A 158 -37.93 -14.12 -16.82
C THR A 158 -39.20 -14.84 -16.40
N ASN A 159 -39.67 -15.80 -17.21
CA ASN A 159 -40.84 -16.60 -16.85
C ASN A 159 -40.59 -17.56 -15.68
N TYR A 160 -39.32 -17.77 -15.29
CA TYR A 160 -38.88 -18.74 -14.30
C TYR A 160 -38.24 -18.10 -13.06
N GLY A 161 -38.08 -16.78 -13.04
CA GLY A 161 -37.43 -16.10 -11.93
C GLY A 161 -37.14 -14.63 -12.22
N LYS A 162 -36.76 -13.93 -11.16
CA LYS A 162 -36.40 -12.52 -11.19
C LYS A 162 -35.00 -12.32 -10.63
N TYR A 163 -34.15 -11.59 -11.34
CA TYR A 163 -32.74 -11.40 -10.99
C TYR A 163 -32.40 -9.92 -10.94
N GLY A 164 -31.92 -9.44 -9.80
CA GLY A 164 -31.59 -8.03 -9.57
C GLY A 164 -30.11 -7.73 -9.77
N PHE A 165 -29.81 -6.59 -10.38
CA PHE A 165 -28.44 -6.13 -10.63
C PHE A 165 -28.28 -4.70 -10.09
N ILE A 166 -27.30 -4.52 -9.19
CA ILE A 166 -27.10 -3.28 -8.45
C ILE A 166 -25.66 -2.84 -8.59
N GLY A 167 -25.40 -1.73 -9.28
CA GLY A 167 -24.08 -1.09 -9.32
C GLY A 167 -24.01 0.11 -8.38
N ILE A 168 -22.95 0.22 -7.58
CA ILE A 168 -22.73 1.32 -6.61
C ILE A 168 -21.32 1.89 -6.75
N ASP A 169 -21.27 3.21 -6.78
CA ASP A 169 -20.05 4.00 -6.89
C ASP A 169 -19.41 4.24 -5.52
N ALA A 170 -18.15 3.81 -5.35
CA ALA A 170 -17.37 3.99 -4.13
C ALA A 170 -16.26 5.04 -4.27
N CYS A 171 -16.25 5.84 -5.35
CA CYS A 171 -15.26 6.90 -5.48
C CYS A 171 -15.36 7.90 -4.31
N PRO A 172 -14.24 8.30 -3.70
CA PRO A 172 -14.20 9.41 -2.77
C PRO A 172 -14.76 10.70 -3.39
N LYS A 173 -15.43 11.50 -2.57
CA LYS A 173 -16.11 12.74 -2.97
C LYS A 173 -15.61 13.89 -2.07
N PRO A 174 -14.76 14.81 -2.56
CA PRO A 174 -14.21 14.90 -3.91
C PRO A 174 -13.17 13.78 -4.19
N GLY A 175 -12.92 13.50 -5.47
CA GLY A 175 -11.95 12.51 -5.90
C GLY A 175 -10.52 13.09 -5.96
N PRO A 176 -9.60 12.69 -5.07
CA PRO A 176 -8.26 13.27 -5.01
C PRO A 176 -7.44 12.92 -6.25
N ALA A 177 -6.43 13.74 -6.54
CA ALA A 177 -5.33 13.31 -7.37
C ALA A 177 -4.56 12.16 -6.69
N ARG A 178 -3.93 11.32 -7.50
CA ARG A 178 -3.07 10.25 -7.02
C ARG A 178 -1.89 10.79 -6.19
N PRO A 179 -1.33 9.96 -5.27
CA PRO A 179 -1.70 8.57 -5.02
C PRO A 179 -2.88 8.30 -4.07
N TYR A 180 -3.63 9.31 -3.60
CA TYR A 180 -4.61 9.11 -2.52
C TYR A 180 -6.03 8.82 -3.03
N ASN A 181 -6.21 7.66 -3.69
CA ASN A 181 -7.51 7.18 -4.16
C ASN A 181 -7.45 5.66 -4.48
N PHE A 182 -6.70 4.89 -3.69
CA PHE A 182 -6.66 3.43 -3.81
C PHE A 182 -7.76 2.78 -2.97
N PHE A 183 -8.25 3.45 -1.93
CA PHE A 183 -9.34 2.96 -1.11
C PHE A 183 -10.65 3.67 -1.44
N GLY A 184 -11.69 2.89 -1.72
CA GLY A 184 -13.05 3.37 -1.93
C GLY A 184 -13.76 3.69 -0.61
N LEU A 185 -14.84 4.46 -0.70
CA LEU A 185 -15.65 4.89 0.42
C LEU A 185 -17.14 4.79 0.10
N PHE A 186 -17.89 4.10 0.96
CA PHE A 186 -19.35 4.22 1.03
C PHE A 186 -19.73 5.08 2.23
N GLU A 187 -20.24 6.27 1.96
CA GLU A 187 -20.79 7.15 2.99
C GLU A 187 -22.23 6.74 3.33
N THR A 188 -22.83 7.30 4.39
CA THR A 188 -24.24 6.98 4.72
C THR A 188 -25.21 7.13 3.56
N PRO A 189 -25.14 8.18 2.71
CA PRO A 189 -26.03 8.27 1.56
C PRO A 189 -25.87 7.10 0.58
N ASP A 190 -24.65 6.59 0.41
CA ASP A 190 -24.37 5.42 -0.43
C ASP A 190 -24.91 4.14 0.21
N MET A 191 -24.76 4.02 1.54
CA MET A 191 -25.30 2.92 2.33
C MET A 191 -26.84 2.91 2.34
N ASP A 192 -27.48 4.07 2.46
CA ASP A 192 -28.93 4.24 2.36
C ASP A 192 -29.43 3.86 0.96
N ASN A 193 -28.69 4.27 -0.08
CA ASN A 193 -28.99 3.92 -1.46
C ASN A 193 -28.86 2.39 -1.67
N LEU A 194 -27.82 1.76 -1.12
CA LEU A 194 -27.67 0.29 -1.14
C LEU A 194 -28.83 -0.39 -0.41
N ALA A 195 -29.15 0.03 0.82
CA ALA A 195 -30.24 -0.53 1.62
C ALA A 195 -31.59 -0.43 0.90
N LYS A 196 -31.89 0.74 0.35
CA LYS A 196 -33.09 0.96 -0.47
C LYS A 196 -33.11 0.02 -1.68
N ARG A 197 -32.01 -0.12 -2.40
CA ARG A 197 -31.91 -0.98 -3.58
C ARG A 197 -32.09 -2.47 -3.22
N LEU A 198 -31.47 -2.92 -2.14
CA LEU A 198 -31.67 -4.29 -1.64
C LEU A 198 -33.11 -4.52 -1.21
N SER A 199 -33.77 -3.53 -0.59
CA SER A 199 -35.18 -3.63 -0.23
C SER A 199 -36.10 -3.81 -1.44
N LEU A 200 -35.81 -3.15 -2.57
CA LEU A 200 -36.53 -3.28 -3.83
C LEU A 200 -36.28 -4.62 -4.52
N SER A 201 -35.16 -5.27 -4.22
CA SER A 201 -34.77 -6.57 -4.77
C SER A 201 -35.26 -7.75 -3.91
N LYS A 202 -35.99 -7.49 -2.83
CA LYS A 202 -36.58 -8.54 -1.98
C LYS A 202 -37.50 -9.43 -2.82
N GLY A 203 -37.30 -10.74 -2.74
CA GLY A 203 -38.05 -11.74 -3.50
C GLY A 203 -37.43 -12.12 -4.85
N ASN A 204 -36.35 -11.45 -5.29
CA ASN A 204 -35.56 -11.91 -6.43
C ASN A 204 -34.87 -13.25 -6.11
N ASN A 205 -34.78 -14.15 -7.09
CA ASN A 205 -34.04 -15.42 -6.99
C ASN A 205 -32.57 -15.16 -6.64
N HIS A 206 -31.95 -14.18 -7.32
CA HIS A 206 -30.64 -13.66 -6.98
C HIS A 206 -30.58 -12.15 -7.07
N THR A 207 -29.70 -11.57 -6.26
CA THR A 207 -29.29 -10.17 -6.37
C THR A 207 -27.77 -10.10 -6.50
N PHE A 208 -27.29 -9.47 -7.56
CA PHE A 208 -25.88 -9.23 -7.85
C PHE A 208 -25.53 -7.79 -7.51
N VAL A 209 -24.49 -7.58 -6.71
CA VAL A 209 -23.98 -6.25 -6.36
C VAL A 209 -22.63 -6.03 -7.01
N PHE A 210 -22.44 -4.87 -7.62
CA PHE A 210 -21.24 -4.47 -8.32
C PHE A 210 -20.67 -3.20 -7.71
N SER A 211 -19.36 -3.17 -7.52
CA SER A 211 -18.60 -1.96 -7.28
C SER A 211 -17.23 -2.10 -7.91
N HIS A 212 -16.51 -1.00 -8.11
CA HIS A 212 -15.15 -1.08 -8.63
C HIS A 212 -14.19 -1.68 -7.60
N TYR A 213 -14.23 -1.17 -6.36
CA TYR A 213 -13.32 -1.56 -5.30
C TYR A 213 -13.79 -2.86 -4.64
N PRO A 214 -12.87 -3.82 -4.39
CA PRO A 214 -13.13 -4.93 -3.50
C PRO A 214 -13.44 -4.48 -2.07
N VAL A 215 -14.09 -5.36 -1.31
CA VAL A 215 -14.42 -5.14 0.11
C VAL A 215 -13.14 -4.86 0.92
N THR A 216 -12.03 -5.51 0.59
CA THR A 216 -10.72 -5.32 1.27
C THR A 216 -10.15 -3.90 1.14
N THR A 217 -10.44 -3.21 0.04
CA THR A 217 -10.00 -1.83 -0.25
C THR A 217 -11.15 -0.83 -0.15
N THR A 218 -12.26 -1.18 0.48
CA THR A 218 -13.40 -0.28 0.69
C THR A 218 -13.62 -0.01 2.16
N MET A 219 -13.85 1.25 2.50
CA MET A 219 -14.34 1.64 3.82
C MET A 219 -15.84 1.88 3.76
N PHE A 220 -16.55 1.30 4.72
CA PHE A 220 -18.01 1.31 4.76
C PHE A 220 -18.49 2.11 5.96
N GLY A 221 -19.28 3.16 5.71
CA GLY A 221 -20.12 3.79 6.73
C GLY A 221 -21.28 2.90 7.15
N GLU A 222 -22.22 3.50 7.87
CA GLU A 222 -23.49 2.88 8.27
C GLU A 222 -24.63 3.57 7.52
N SER A 223 -25.78 2.92 7.36
CA SER A 223 -26.99 3.60 6.88
C SER A 223 -27.49 4.61 7.93
N SER A 224 -28.41 5.50 7.53
CA SER A 224 -29.11 6.42 8.44
C SER A 224 -29.91 5.67 9.52
N GLU A 225 -30.23 4.39 9.28
CA GLU A 225 -30.89 3.49 10.23
C GLU A 225 -29.91 2.66 11.06
N GLY A 226 -28.59 2.83 10.87
CA GLY A 226 -27.54 2.13 11.60
C GLY A 226 -27.20 0.73 11.05
N GLU A 227 -27.62 0.41 9.82
CA GLU A 227 -27.27 -0.86 9.18
C GLU A 227 -25.83 -0.81 8.66
N SER A 228 -25.03 -1.81 9.06
CA SER A 228 -23.68 -1.97 8.53
C SER A 228 -23.69 -2.65 7.15
N PHE A 229 -22.59 -2.54 6.40
CA PHE A 229 -22.43 -3.33 5.17
C PHE A 229 -22.55 -4.85 5.42
N ALA A 230 -22.12 -5.32 6.59
CA ALA A 230 -22.27 -6.72 6.97
C ALA A 230 -23.74 -7.12 7.10
N ASP A 231 -24.61 -6.25 7.61
CA ASP A 231 -26.05 -6.50 7.72
C ASP A 231 -26.71 -6.53 6.35
N LEU A 232 -26.43 -5.53 5.51
CA LEU A 232 -26.94 -5.43 4.14
C LEU A 232 -26.47 -6.60 3.26
N SER A 233 -25.23 -7.06 3.45
CA SER A 233 -24.63 -8.12 2.63
C SER A 233 -25.31 -9.48 2.72
N ARG A 234 -26.13 -9.71 3.76
CA ARG A 234 -26.93 -10.93 3.88
C ARG A 234 -28.05 -11.03 2.84
N SER A 235 -28.39 -9.93 2.18
CA SER A 235 -29.53 -9.83 1.26
C SER A 235 -29.17 -10.05 -0.22
N PHE A 236 -27.88 -10.14 -0.57
CA PHE A 236 -27.45 -10.37 -1.95
C PHE A 236 -26.64 -11.66 -2.09
N SER A 237 -26.56 -12.18 -3.31
CA SER A 237 -25.96 -13.49 -3.60
C SER A 237 -24.47 -13.39 -3.90
N VAL A 238 -24.08 -12.42 -4.72
CA VAL A 238 -22.70 -12.26 -5.23
C VAL A 238 -22.31 -10.78 -5.24
N TYR A 239 -21.09 -10.48 -4.81
CA TYR A 239 -20.44 -9.18 -4.96
C TYR A 239 -19.36 -9.28 -6.06
N MET A 240 -19.38 -8.38 -7.05
CA MET A 240 -18.51 -8.45 -8.21
C MET A 240 -17.72 -7.14 -8.38
N CYS A 241 -16.40 -7.24 -8.52
CA CYS A 241 -15.50 -6.09 -8.49
C CYS A 241 -14.29 -6.22 -9.45
N GLY A 242 -13.47 -5.18 -9.49
CA GLY A 242 -12.20 -5.09 -10.23
C GLY A 242 -11.08 -4.53 -9.35
N HIS A 243 -10.31 -3.56 -9.86
CA HIS A 243 -9.37 -2.69 -9.12
C HIS A 243 -7.98 -3.27 -8.74
N LEU A 244 -7.85 -4.50 -8.23
CA LEU A 244 -6.51 -5.05 -7.88
C LEU A 244 -5.77 -5.60 -9.10
N HIS A 245 -6.49 -5.84 -10.20
CA HIS A 245 -5.99 -6.48 -11.43
C HIS A 245 -5.47 -7.89 -11.14
N LYS A 246 -4.98 -8.60 -12.16
CA LYS A 246 -4.15 -9.77 -11.86
C LYS A 246 -2.84 -9.35 -11.19
N LEU A 247 -2.70 -9.69 -9.91
CA LEU A 247 -1.44 -9.53 -9.18
C LEU A 247 -0.33 -10.35 -9.85
N LYS A 248 0.87 -9.76 -9.98
CA LYS A 248 2.04 -10.38 -10.63
C LYS A 248 2.47 -11.68 -9.91
N TRP A 249 3.17 -12.56 -10.63
CA TRP A 249 3.74 -13.82 -10.13
C TRP A 249 2.73 -14.90 -9.72
N GLY A 250 1.52 -14.88 -10.28
CA GLY A 250 0.47 -15.86 -9.96
C GLY A 250 -0.18 -15.66 -8.58
N LEU A 251 0.16 -14.55 -7.90
CA LEU A 251 -0.41 -14.16 -6.60
C LEU A 251 -1.86 -13.64 -6.71
N GLY A 252 -2.43 -13.55 -7.91
CA GLY A 252 -3.80 -13.08 -8.19
C GLY A 252 -4.52 -13.90 -9.25
N ASP A 253 -4.16 -15.18 -9.44
CA ASP A 253 -4.84 -16.05 -10.41
C ASP A 253 -6.25 -16.48 -9.98
N ALA A 254 -6.59 -16.32 -8.70
CA ALA A 254 -7.91 -16.58 -8.12
C ALA A 254 -8.25 -15.53 -7.05
N LEU A 255 -8.64 -14.31 -7.48
CA LEU A 255 -9.12 -13.24 -6.60
C LEU A 255 -10.61 -13.42 -6.30
N GLN A 256 -10.95 -14.60 -5.79
CA GLN A 256 -12.29 -14.93 -5.29
C GLN A 256 -12.19 -15.19 -3.79
N SER A 257 -13.21 -14.78 -3.04
CA SER A 257 -13.24 -14.99 -1.59
C SER A 257 -14.66 -15.14 -1.06
N TYR A 258 -14.82 -15.89 0.02
CA TYR A 258 -16.02 -15.82 0.83
C TYR A 258 -15.80 -14.84 1.97
N GLN A 259 -16.66 -13.83 2.03
CA GLN A 259 -16.62 -12.86 3.11
C GLN A 259 -17.23 -13.45 4.40
N PRO A 260 -16.94 -12.89 5.59
CA PRO A 260 -17.44 -13.39 6.87
C PRO A 260 -18.97 -13.56 6.96
N THR A 261 -19.73 -12.80 6.17
CA THR A 261 -21.20 -12.90 6.06
C THR A 261 -21.68 -13.96 5.05
N HIS A 262 -20.75 -14.73 4.49
CA HIS A 262 -20.92 -15.89 3.60
C HIS A 262 -21.36 -15.62 2.15
N PHE A 263 -21.39 -14.35 1.71
CA PHE A 263 -21.52 -14.05 0.28
C PHE A 263 -20.22 -14.34 -0.47
N LEU A 264 -20.35 -14.59 -1.77
CA LEU A 264 -19.23 -14.81 -2.68
C LEU A 264 -18.79 -13.47 -3.29
N GLU A 265 -17.54 -13.10 -3.08
CA GLU A 265 -16.90 -11.95 -3.72
C GLU A 265 -16.03 -12.41 -4.88
N LEU A 266 -16.19 -11.78 -6.04
CA LEU A 266 -15.53 -12.14 -7.28
C LEU A 266 -14.86 -10.93 -7.92
N GLU A 267 -13.55 -10.82 -7.79
CA GLU A 267 -12.77 -9.86 -8.57
C GLU A 267 -12.45 -10.45 -9.95
N VAL A 268 -12.61 -9.66 -11.01
CA VAL A 268 -12.22 -10.03 -12.38
C VAL A 268 -10.84 -9.47 -12.72
N GLY A 269 -10.03 -10.25 -13.44
CA GLY A 269 -8.76 -9.75 -13.97
C GLY A 269 -8.96 -8.62 -14.99
N ASP A 270 -7.92 -7.81 -15.19
CA ASP A 270 -8.01 -6.57 -15.95
C ASP A 270 -8.02 -6.76 -17.48
N MET A 271 -8.78 -5.90 -18.15
CA MET A 271 -8.75 -5.77 -19.60
C MET A 271 -7.45 -5.10 -20.08
N LYS A 272 -6.90 -4.18 -19.29
CA LYS A 272 -5.72 -3.36 -19.61
C LYS A 272 -4.49 -4.15 -20.08
N GLN A 273 -4.03 -5.12 -19.28
CA GLN A 273 -2.78 -5.85 -19.53
C GLN A 273 -3.04 -7.29 -19.93
N ASN A 274 -4.08 -7.91 -19.36
CA ASN A 274 -4.34 -9.33 -19.51
C ASN A 274 -5.45 -9.66 -20.50
N GLY A 275 -6.19 -8.65 -20.98
CA GLY A 275 -7.28 -8.83 -21.94
C GLY A 275 -8.35 -9.80 -21.42
N LEU A 276 -8.62 -9.76 -20.11
CA LEU A 276 -9.53 -10.67 -19.44
C LEU A 276 -10.94 -10.10 -19.36
N TYR A 277 -11.93 -10.99 -19.47
CA TYR A 277 -13.33 -10.72 -19.17
C TYR A 277 -13.97 -11.98 -18.57
N ARG A 278 -15.07 -11.83 -17.83
CA ARG A 278 -15.78 -12.93 -17.19
C ARG A 278 -17.13 -13.16 -17.86
N ILE A 279 -17.45 -14.41 -18.13
CA ILE A 279 -18.81 -14.83 -18.52
C ILE A 279 -19.48 -15.43 -17.29
N MET A 280 -20.64 -14.88 -16.92
CA MET A 280 -21.51 -15.39 -15.86
C MET A 280 -22.71 -16.10 -16.49
N VAL A 281 -23.05 -17.28 -15.99
CA VAL A 281 -24.18 -18.10 -16.44
C VAL A 281 -25.08 -18.36 -15.24
N VAL A 282 -26.37 -18.07 -15.37
CA VAL A 282 -27.41 -18.50 -14.44
C VAL A 282 -28.22 -19.58 -15.15
N ASP A 283 -28.11 -20.82 -14.69
CA ASP A 283 -28.75 -22.01 -15.27
C ASP A 283 -29.55 -22.71 -14.17
N ASN A 284 -30.88 -22.66 -14.25
CA ASN A 284 -31.77 -23.18 -13.21
C ASN A 284 -31.40 -22.66 -11.80
N ASP A 285 -31.25 -21.33 -11.67
CA ASP A 285 -30.81 -20.63 -10.46
C ASP A 285 -29.44 -21.07 -9.90
N MET A 286 -28.63 -21.77 -10.69
CA MET A 286 -27.23 -22.06 -10.35
C MET A 286 -26.32 -21.05 -11.08
N ILE A 287 -25.45 -20.37 -10.35
CA ILE A 287 -24.54 -19.33 -10.87
C ILE A 287 -23.17 -19.94 -11.16
N SER A 288 -22.81 -20.09 -12.43
CA SER A 288 -21.48 -20.53 -12.84
C SER A 288 -20.74 -19.43 -13.60
N PHE A 289 -19.42 -19.47 -13.64
CA PHE A 289 -18.65 -18.47 -14.37
C PHE A 289 -17.33 -19.01 -14.91
N THR A 290 -16.76 -18.31 -15.89
CA THR A 290 -15.39 -18.53 -16.36
C THR A 290 -14.74 -17.20 -16.72
N ASP A 291 -13.43 -17.10 -16.46
CA ASP A 291 -12.62 -15.96 -16.88
C ASP A 291 -11.91 -16.32 -18.18
N VAL A 292 -12.12 -15.50 -19.21
CA VAL A 292 -11.62 -15.73 -20.56
C VAL A 292 -10.54 -14.71 -20.87
N SER A 293 -9.36 -15.20 -21.24
CA SER A 293 -8.28 -14.36 -21.77
C SER A 293 -8.41 -14.29 -23.29
N MET A 294 -8.48 -13.08 -23.83
CA MET A 294 -8.43 -12.91 -25.28
C MET A 294 -7.03 -13.28 -25.80
N PRO A 295 -6.94 -13.88 -27.00
CA PRO A 295 -5.66 -14.07 -27.66
C PRO A 295 -5.03 -12.70 -27.89
N MET A 296 -4.03 -12.35 -27.08
CA MET A 296 -3.31 -11.08 -27.16
C MET A 296 -2.66 -10.99 -28.54
N THR A 297 -3.25 -10.22 -29.45
CA THR A 297 -2.58 -9.95 -30.72
C THR A 297 -1.37 -9.09 -30.44
N THR A 298 -0.23 -9.49 -30.98
CA THR A 298 0.81 -8.53 -31.34
C THR A 298 0.13 -7.46 -32.19
N ILE A 299 -0.08 -6.28 -31.62
CA ILE A 299 -0.79 -5.14 -32.19
C ILE A 299 -0.43 -5.03 -33.68
N PRO A 300 -1.34 -5.32 -34.64
CA PRO A 300 -1.10 -4.95 -36.02
C PRO A 300 -1.00 -3.42 -36.06
N PRO A 301 0.06 -2.82 -36.63
CA PRO A 301 0.24 -1.37 -36.69
C PRO A 301 -0.88 -0.60 -37.43
N ALA A 302 -1.91 -1.30 -37.93
CA ALA A 302 -2.92 -0.81 -38.86
C ALA A 302 -4.28 -0.47 -38.23
N ILE A 303 -4.53 -0.75 -36.93
CA ILE A 303 -5.86 -0.52 -36.30
C ILE A 303 -5.97 0.88 -35.66
N MET A 304 -5.28 1.89 -36.19
CA MET A 304 -5.51 3.27 -35.76
C MET A 304 -5.74 4.20 -36.94
N PRO A 305 -6.74 5.11 -36.86
CA PRO A 305 -6.88 6.15 -37.86
C PRO A 305 -5.60 6.99 -37.88
N ARG A 306 -4.94 7.05 -39.05
CA ARG A 306 -4.01 8.13 -39.33
C ARG A 306 -4.79 9.43 -39.21
N ARG A 307 -4.47 10.23 -38.20
CA ARG A 307 -4.93 11.61 -38.07
C ARG A 307 -4.64 12.31 -39.40
N ALA A 308 -5.68 12.80 -40.08
CA ALA A 308 -5.49 13.80 -41.11
C ALA A 308 -4.81 14.98 -40.44
N ALA A 309 -3.60 15.29 -40.85
CA ALA A 309 -2.85 16.43 -40.35
C ALA A 309 -3.64 17.70 -40.72
N THR A 310 -4.31 18.31 -39.75
CA THR A 310 -4.59 19.75 -39.82
C THR A 310 -3.28 20.48 -39.47
N PRO A 311 -2.86 21.47 -40.27
CA PRO A 311 -1.71 22.28 -39.92
C PRO A 311 -2.03 23.11 -38.68
N VAL A 312 -1.02 23.25 -37.83
CA VAL A 312 -0.99 24.17 -36.70
C VAL A 312 -1.35 25.57 -37.20
N VAL A 313 -2.48 26.11 -36.74
CA VAL A 313 -2.75 27.55 -36.81
C VAL A 313 -2.33 28.12 -35.47
N GLN A 314 -1.26 28.89 -35.54
CA GLN A 314 -0.79 29.79 -34.51
C GLN A 314 -1.83 30.91 -34.39
N GLU A 315 -2.40 31.09 -33.20
CA GLU A 315 -3.34 32.17 -32.90
C GLU A 315 -2.64 33.52 -33.08
N ASN A 316 -3.00 34.24 -34.13
CA ASN A 316 -2.95 35.69 -34.20
C ASN A 316 -4.35 36.14 -34.63
N PHE A 317 -5.13 36.66 -33.67
CA PHE A 317 -6.40 37.34 -33.97
C PHE A 317 -6.10 38.83 -34.16
N GLU A 318 -6.03 39.26 -35.42
CA GLU A 318 -6.26 40.64 -35.83
C GLU A 318 -7.42 40.68 -36.84
N ALA A 319 -8.07 41.84 -36.87
CA ALA A 319 -9.39 42.11 -37.42
C ALA A 319 -9.43 42.28 -38.95
N GLU A 320 -10.67 42.48 -39.43
CA GLU A 320 -11.11 43.13 -40.68
C GLU A 320 -11.58 42.26 -41.88
N GLU A 321 -12.90 42.39 -42.09
CA GLU A 321 -13.64 42.82 -43.29
C GLU A 321 -13.56 42.09 -44.66
N ASP A 322 -14.79 41.86 -45.14
CA ASP A 322 -15.32 41.93 -46.52
C ASP A 322 -14.61 41.22 -47.68
N SER A 323 -15.34 40.29 -48.32
CA SER A 323 -16.07 40.60 -49.57
C SER A 323 -16.78 39.38 -50.17
N GLN A 324 -17.88 39.71 -50.84
CA GLN A 324 -18.83 38.88 -51.59
C GLN A 324 -18.17 38.14 -52.78
N ASP A 325 -18.68 36.96 -53.17
CA ASP A 325 -19.45 36.81 -54.41
C ASP A 325 -20.12 35.43 -54.53
N GLN A 326 -21.27 35.42 -55.20
CA GLN A 326 -22.17 34.30 -55.48
C GLN A 326 -21.71 33.49 -56.71
N THR A 327 -22.10 32.21 -56.81
CA THR A 327 -22.88 31.63 -57.95
C THR A 327 -23.02 30.09 -57.87
N SER A 328 -24.26 29.65 -57.69
CA SER A 328 -25.04 28.47 -58.16
C SER A 328 -24.46 27.06 -58.44
N PRO A 329 -25.27 25.98 -58.29
CA PRO A 329 -24.84 24.57 -58.08
C PRO A 329 -24.84 23.71 -59.37
N PRO A 330 -24.24 22.48 -59.36
CA PRO A 330 -25.10 21.29 -59.22
C PRO A 330 -24.47 20.01 -58.59
N SER A 331 -25.39 19.16 -58.13
CA SER A 331 -25.43 17.69 -58.19
C SER A 331 -24.31 16.81 -57.59
N GLY A 332 -24.75 15.97 -56.65
CA GLY A 332 -24.54 14.52 -56.75
C GLY A 332 -23.15 13.99 -56.42
N LYS A 333 -22.95 13.67 -55.14
CA LYS A 333 -22.53 12.35 -54.66
C LYS A 333 -22.39 12.41 -53.16
N ASP A 334 -23.29 11.73 -52.46
CA ASP A 334 -23.13 11.31 -51.07
C ASP A 334 -21.80 10.57 -50.91
N LYS A 335 -20.74 11.31 -50.57
CA LYS A 335 -19.57 10.70 -49.94
C LYS A 335 -19.98 10.39 -48.51
N LYS A 336 -20.65 9.25 -48.32
CA LYS A 336 -20.69 8.53 -47.04
C LYS A 336 -19.26 8.57 -46.50
N LYS A 337 -19.01 9.40 -45.48
CA LYS A 337 -17.74 9.40 -44.73
C LYS A 337 -17.51 7.96 -44.29
N ARG A 338 -16.54 7.28 -44.92
CA ARG A 338 -16.07 5.97 -44.47
C ARG A 338 -15.46 6.19 -43.09
N ARG A 339 -16.20 5.76 -42.07
CA ARG A 339 -15.82 5.77 -40.65
C ARG A 339 -14.54 4.93 -40.47
N PRO A 340 -13.62 5.27 -39.57
CA PRO A 340 -12.63 4.30 -39.12
C PRO A 340 -13.41 3.16 -38.44
N ALA A 341 -13.28 1.93 -38.93
CA ALA A 341 -14.03 0.80 -38.40
C ALA A 341 -13.24 0.13 -37.28
N LEU A 342 -13.94 -0.31 -36.22
CA LEU A 342 -13.49 -1.44 -35.40
C LEU A 342 -12.79 -2.47 -36.30
N GLY A 343 -11.62 -2.96 -35.87
CA GLY A 343 -10.83 -3.93 -36.64
C GLY A 343 -11.64 -5.18 -37.01
N PRO A 344 -11.19 -5.95 -38.01
CA PRO A 344 -11.87 -7.19 -38.37
C PRO A 344 -11.91 -8.14 -37.16
N ARG A 345 -13.02 -8.89 -37.03
CA ARG A 345 -13.16 -9.97 -36.04
C ARG A 345 -12.00 -10.94 -36.19
N LEU A 346 -11.31 -11.21 -35.09
CA LEU A 346 -10.20 -12.14 -35.06
C LEU A 346 -10.67 -13.56 -34.75
N PRO A 347 -9.96 -14.61 -35.19
CA PRO A 347 -10.27 -15.98 -34.79
C PRO A 347 -10.16 -16.16 -33.27
N THR A 348 -11.19 -16.74 -32.66
CA THR A 348 -11.23 -17.07 -31.22
C THR A 348 -11.12 -18.56 -30.98
N ASN A 349 -10.46 -18.96 -29.89
CA ASN A 349 -10.55 -20.34 -29.42
C ASN A 349 -11.94 -20.59 -28.82
N PRO A 350 -12.45 -21.83 -28.86
CA PRO A 350 -13.71 -22.16 -28.21
C PRO A 350 -13.70 -21.78 -26.72
N ILE A 351 -14.77 -21.11 -26.29
CA ILE A 351 -14.96 -20.65 -24.91
C ILE A 351 -15.96 -21.60 -24.23
N LEU A 352 -15.64 -22.09 -23.03
CA LEU A 352 -16.45 -23.08 -22.31
C LEU A 352 -16.82 -22.61 -20.90
N VAL A 353 -18.09 -22.76 -20.53
CA VAL A 353 -18.57 -22.61 -19.14
C VAL A 353 -19.35 -23.86 -18.76
N VAL A 354 -18.91 -24.58 -17.74
CA VAL A 354 -19.69 -25.67 -17.14
C VAL A 354 -20.75 -25.07 -16.23
N SER A 355 -22.03 -25.36 -16.46
CA SER A 355 -23.13 -24.91 -15.61
C SER A 355 -23.65 -26.01 -14.68
N ASN A 356 -23.59 -27.28 -15.10
CA ASN A 356 -23.90 -28.42 -14.24
C ASN A 356 -22.99 -29.63 -14.54
N PRO A 357 -22.39 -30.30 -13.53
CA PRO A 357 -22.33 -29.86 -12.14
C PRO A 357 -21.50 -28.58 -11.99
N LYS A 358 -22.02 -27.63 -11.20
CA LYS A 358 -21.34 -26.37 -10.90
C LYS A 358 -20.03 -26.62 -10.14
N ASP A 359 -19.05 -25.73 -10.33
CA ASP A 359 -17.80 -25.77 -9.57
C ASP A 359 -18.07 -25.63 -8.05
N SER A 360 -17.73 -26.66 -7.29
CA SER A 360 -18.03 -26.78 -5.86
C SER A 360 -17.28 -25.77 -5.00
N ARG A 361 -16.23 -25.13 -5.52
CA ARG A 361 -15.49 -24.08 -4.80
C ARG A 361 -16.30 -22.78 -4.66
N TYR A 362 -17.30 -22.58 -5.52
CA TYR A 362 -18.04 -21.32 -5.63
C TYR A 362 -19.53 -21.45 -5.30
N LEU A 363 -19.96 -22.53 -4.62
CA LEU A 363 -21.36 -22.73 -4.23
C LEU A 363 -21.83 -21.68 -3.21
N ILE A 364 -23.07 -21.25 -3.32
CA ILE A 364 -23.72 -20.38 -2.33
C ILE A 364 -25.01 -21.01 -1.81
N PRO A 365 -24.95 -22.08 -0.97
CA PRO A 365 -26.13 -22.88 -0.59
C PRO A 365 -27.29 -22.11 0.06
N LYS A 366 -27.05 -20.90 0.60
CA LYS A 366 -28.10 -20.02 1.13
C LYS A 366 -28.92 -19.33 0.03
N HIS A 367 -28.37 -19.21 -1.17
CA HIS A 367 -28.96 -18.51 -2.30
C HIS A 367 -29.15 -19.42 -3.52
N GLU A 368 -28.49 -20.57 -3.59
CA GLU A 368 -28.57 -21.53 -4.69
C GLU A 368 -29.26 -22.84 -4.29
N PRO A 369 -30.08 -23.43 -5.17
CA PRO A 369 -30.68 -24.76 -4.97
C PRO A 369 -29.66 -25.88 -5.29
N VAL A 370 -28.57 -25.94 -4.52
CA VAL A 370 -27.42 -26.83 -4.77
C VAL A 370 -27.77 -28.32 -4.77
N ASN A 371 -28.89 -28.70 -4.15
CA ASN A 371 -29.44 -30.07 -4.18
C ASN A 371 -29.83 -30.52 -5.59
N ARG A 372 -30.12 -29.60 -6.52
CA ARG A 372 -30.43 -29.92 -7.92
C ARG A 372 -29.30 -30.64 -8.64
N ILE A 373 -28.04 -30.50 -8.19
CA ILE A 373 -26.90 -31.25 -8.75
C ILE A 373 -27.11 -32.75 -8.55
N GLY A 374 -27.52 -33.17 -7.35
CA GLY A 374 -27.73 -34.57 -6.99
C GLY A 374 -28.93 -35.22 -7.65
N THR A 375 -29.93 -34.45 -8.07
CA THR A 375 -31.11 -34.94 -8.79
C THR A 375 -31.04 -34.75 -10.30
N SER A 376 -30.01 -34.06 -10.81
CA SER A 376 -29.84 -33.79 -12.25
C SER A 376 -29.69 -35.06 -13.09
N THR A 377 -30.10 -35.00 -14.35
CA THR A 377 -29.96 -36.09 -15.33
C THR A 377 -28.88 -35.83 -16.36
N HIS A 378 -28.39 -34.59 -16.47
CA HIS A 378 -27.43 -34.18 -17.48
C HIS A 378 -26.28 -33.32 -16.93
N ILE A 379 -25.06 -33.54 -17.44
CA ILE A 379 -23.98 -32.56 -17.44
C ILE A 379 -24.36 -31.49 -18.46
N ARG A 380 -24.21 -30.21 -18.11
CA ARG A 380 -24.55 -29.04 -18.93
C ARG A 380 -23.37 -28.09 -19.02
N PHE A 381 -23.09 -27.62 -20.23
CA PHE A 381 -22.07 -26.61 -20.46
C PHE A 381 -22.41 -25.77 -21.69
N LEU A 382 -21.97 -24.51 -21.68
CA LEU A 382 -22.10 -23.59 -22.81
C LEU A 382 -20.77 -23.55 -23.57
N ALA A 383 -20.83 -23.58 -24.91
CA ALA A 383 -19.64 -23.55 -25.76
C ALA A 383 -19.77 -22.58 -26.94
N TRP A 384 -19.06 -21.45 -26.88
CA TRP A 384 -19.02 -20.48 -27.98
C TRP A 384 -17.82 -20.74 -28.89
N THR A 385 -18.02 -20.68 -30.21
CA THR A 385 -16.96 -20.82 -31.22
C THR A 385 -17.30 -20.05 -32.50
N ASP A 386 -16.30 -19.71 -33.32
CA ASP A 386 -16.58 -19.15 -34.66
C ASP A 386 -17.10 -20.22 -35.64
N SER A 387 -16.89 -21.51 -35.37
CA SER A 387 -17.50 -22.62 -36.14
C SER A 387 -18.87 -22.94 -35.55
N GLN A 388 -19.88 -22.12 -35.84
CA GLN A 388 -21.23 -22.32 -35.35
C GLN A 388 -21.81 -23.65 -35.88
N PRO A 389 -22.64 -24.36 -35.09
CA PRO A 389 -23.23 -25.61 -35.55
C PRO A 389 -24.26 -25.37 -36.66
N PHE A 390 -23.88 -25.71 -37.90
CA PHE A 390 -24.78 -25.71 -39.05
C PHE A 390 -25.76 -26.89 -38.98
N PRO A 391 -26.98 -26.76 -39.53
CA PRO A 391 -27.89 -27.89 -39.65
C PRO A 391 -27.29 -28.92 -40.60
N VAL A 392 -27.24 -30.17 -40.17
CA VAL A 392 -26.90 -31.30 -41.05
C VAL A 392 -28.13 -31.59 -41.90
N GLU A 393 -28.01 -31.50 -43.23
CA GLU A 393 -29.10 -31.89 -44.15
C GLU A 393 -29.55 -33.33 -43.85
N GLY A 394 -30.85 -33.50 -43.52
CA GLY A 394 -31.49 -34.79 -43.30
C GLY A 394 -31.72 -35.19 -41.84
N ASP A 395 -31.41 -34.35 -40.85
CA ASP A 395 -31.76 -34.57 -39.44
C ASP A 395 -32.98 -33.73 -39.05
N GLU A 396 -34.17 -34.34 -39.10
CA GLU A 396 -35.45 -33.69 -38.76
C GLU A 396 -35.57 -33.31 -37.27
N HIS A 397 -34.60 -33.68 -36.41
CA HIS A 397 -34.61 -33.39 -34.97
C HIS A 397 -33.51 -32.42 -34.51
N GLY A 398 -32.56 -32.01 -35.38
CA GLY A 398 -31.66 -30.87 -35.17
C GLY A 398 -30.71 -30.86 -33.96
N ASN A 399 -30.74 -31.89 -33.10
CA ASN A 399 -30.06 -31.94 -31.79
C ASN A 399 -28.63 -32.53 -31.83
N HIS A 400 -28.12 -32.86 -33.02
CA HIS A 400 -26.82 -33.52 -33.17
C HIS A 400 -25.68 -32.50 -33.32
N VAL A 401 -24.55 -32.79 -32.67
CA VAL A 401 -23.31 -32.02 -32.81
C VAL A 401 -22.75 -32.21 -34.24
N PRO A 402 -22.36 -31.13 -34.96
CA PRO A 402 -21.76 -31.23 -36.28
C PRO A 402 -20.57 -32.20 -36.32
N LYS A 403 -20.42 -32.95 -37.42
CA LYS A 403 -19.37 -34.00 -37.56
C LYS A 403 -17.93 -33.48 -37.41
N ASP A 404 -17.75 -32.20 -37.64
CA ASP A 404 -16.51 -31.44 -37.59
C ASP A 404 -16.19 -30.90 -36.18
N ILE A 405 -17.17 -30.92 -35.26
CA ILE A 405 -16.95 -30.60 -33.84
C ILE A 405 -16.68 -31.90 -33.05
N LYS A 406 -15.63 -31.92 -32.24
CA LYS A 406 -15.27 -33.05 -31.38
C LYS A 406 -15.27 -32.63 -29.91
N ILE A 407 -16.06 -33.33 -29.10
CA ILE A 407 -16.20 -33.06 -27.67
C ILE A 407 -15.75 -34.29 -26.89
N GLU A 408 -14.82 -34.09 -25.96
CA GLU A 408 -14.30 -35.12 -25.06
C GLU A 408 -14.59 -34.69 -23.61
N ILE A 409 -15.40 -35.47 -22.91
CA ILE A 409 -15.74 -35.25 -21.49
C ILE A 409 -15.03 -36.32 -20.66
N LYS A 410 -14.33 -35.90 -19.61
CA LYS A 410 -13.71 -36.79 -18.63
C LYS A 410 -14.15 -36.45 -17.22
N ILE A 411 -14.41 -37.49 -16.42
CA ILE A 411 -14.64 -37.37 -14.98
C ILE A 411 -13.55 -38.18 -14.27
N ASP A 412 -12.79 -37.53 -13.40
CA ASP A 412 -11.62 -38.09 -12.70
C ASP A 412 -10.61 -38.75 -13.65
N GLY A 413 -10.38 -38.11 -14.80
CA GLY A 413 -9.50 -38.59 -15.86
C GLY A 413 -10.05 -39.75 -16.70
N LYS A 414 -11.22 -40.30 -16.37
CA LYS A 414 -11.89 -41.36 -17.15
C LYS A 414 -12.84 -40.76 -18.16
N LEU A 415 -12.82 -41.28 -19.39
CA LEU A 415 -13.72 -40.84 -20.45
C LEU A 415 -15.18 -41.13 -20.09
N HIS A 416 -16.02 -40.09 -20.18
CA HIS A 416 -17.47 -40.21 -20.00
C HIS A 416 -18.08 -40.96 -21.18
N LYS A 417 -19.01 -41.88 -20.89
CA LYS A 417 -19.52 -42.84 -21.90
C LYS A 417 -20.52 -42.22 -22.86
N ASN A 418 -21.30 -41.25 -22.40
CA ASN A 418 -22.38 -40.67 -23.18
C ASN A 418 -21.84 -39.47 -23.97
N PRO A 419 -22.16 -39.36 -25.28
CA PRO A 419 -21.76 -38.21 -26.07
C PRO A 419 -22.48 -36.94 -25.60
N ALA A 420 -21.92 -35.79 -25.93
CA ALA A 420 -22.61 -34.51 -25.78
C ALA A 420 -23.53 -34.26 -26.98
N GLN A 421 -24.68 -33.63 -26.73
CA GLN A 421 -25.66 -33.22 -27.72
C GLN A 421 -25.86 -31.70 -27.66
N PHE A 422 -26.19 -31.08 -28.78
CA PHE A 422 -26.52 -29.66 -28.83
C PHE A 422 -28.03 -29.49 -28.67
N VAL A 423 -28.47 -28.75 -27.67
CA VAL A 423 -29.91 -28.52 -27.37
C VAL A 423 -30.27 -27.03 -27.32
N GLY A 424 -29.30 -26.17 -27.63
CA GLY A 424 -29.44 -24.73 -27.59
C GLY A 424 -30.20 -24.13 -28.78
N THR A 425 -30.18 -22.80 -28.88
CA THR A 425 -30.76 -22.04 -30.00
C THR A 425 -29.64 -21.61 -30.94
N LYS A 426 -29.74 -21.95 -32.23
CA LYS A 426 -28.75 -21.58 -33.24
C LYS A 426 -28.84 -20.09 -33.60
N GLU A 427 -27.76 -19.52 -34.11
CA GLU A 427 -27.71 -18.10 -34.50
C GLU A 427 -28.69 -17.79 -35.66
N GLU A 428 -28.89 -18.74 -36.57
CA GLU A 428 -29.82 -18.63 -37.70
C GLU A 428 -31.30 -18.71 -37.30
N ASP A 429 -31.60 -19.36 -36.17
CA ASP A 429 -32.95 -19.54 -35.63
C ASP A 429 -33.34 -18.44 -34.63
N LYS A 430 -32.47 -17.43 -34.46
CA LYS A 430 -32.69 -16.32 -33.55
C LYS A 430 -33.86 -15.47 -34.02
N ASN A 431 -34.77 -15.19 -33.09
CA ASN A 431 -35.91 -14.30 -33.34
C ASN A 431 -36.12 -13.37 -32.12
N GLU A 432 -37.21 -12.59 -32.12
CA GLU A 432 -37.52 -11.67 -31.02
C GLU A 432 -37.78 -12.40 -29.68
N GLU A 433 -38.17 -13.67 -29.72
CA GLU A 433 -38.54 -14.49 -28.55
C GLU A 433 -37.40 -15.42 -28.08
N ASN A 434 -36.49 -15.80 -28.97
CA ASN A 434 -35.40 -16.75 -28.72
C ASN A 434 -34.04 -16.14 -29.08
N ASN A 435 -33.23 -15.89 -28.06
CA ASN A 435 -31.84 -15.49 -28.23
C ASN A 435 -30.94 -16.69 -28.49
N PHE A 436 -29.76 -16.43 -29.07
CA PHE A 436 -28.71 -17.42 -29.26
C PHE A 436 -28.30 -18.06 -27.92
N LEU A 437 -28.27 -19.40 -27.89
CA LEU A 437 -27.93 -20.17 -26.71
C LEU A 437 -27.03 -21.34 -27.13
N PRO A 438 -25.73 -21.35 -26.78
CA PRO A 438 -24.82 -22.40 -27.18
C PRO A 438 -24.75 -23.56 -26.18
N LEU A 439 -25.90 -24.14 -25.83
CA LEU A 439 -26.01 -25.15 -24.77
C LEU A 439 -25.75 -26.57 -25.29
N TYR A 440 -24.87 -27.27 -24.60
CA TYR A 440 -24.56 -28.68 -24.81
C TYR A 440 -24.87 -29.48 -23.54
N VAL A 441 -25.41 -30.67 -23.73
CA VAL A 441 -25.80 -31.57 -22.62
C VAL A 441 -25.31 -32.99 -22.85
N SER A 442 -25.03 -33.71 -21.76
CA SER A 442 -24.66 -35.12 -21.81
C SER A 442 -25.26 -35.86 -20.63
N GLU A 443 -26.01 -36.94 -20.90
CA GLU A 443 -26.61 -37.76 -19.86
C GLU A 443 -25.57 -38.26 -18.86
N TRP A 444 -25.90 -38.22 -17.58
CA TRP A 444 -25.05 -38.77 -16.52
C TRP A 444 -25.88 -39.27 -15.34
N ASN A 445 -25.23 -39.97 -14.41
CA ASN A 445 -25.84 -40.36 -13.14
C ASN A 445 -25.07 -39.72 -11.98
N PRO A 446 -25.57 -38.63 -11.37
CA PRO A 446 -24.87 -37.95 -10.28
C PRO A 446 -24.67 -38.86 -9.06
N GLN A 447 -25.55 -39.83 -8.82
CA GLN A 447 -25.42 -40.75 -7.69
C GLN A 447 -24.18 -41.64 -7.76
N SER A 448 -23.59 -41.81 -8.95
CA SER A 448 -22.30 -42.51 -9.11
C SER A 448 -21.12 -41.75 -8.51
N TYR A 449 -21.30 -40.45 -8.21
CA TYR A 449 -20.29 -39.53 -7.68
C TYR A 449 -20.75 -38.88 -6.37
N ASN A 450 -21.81 -39.41 -5.73
CA ASN A 450 -22.31 -38.93 -4.45
C ASN A 450 -21.62 -39.66 -3.28
N ASP A 451 -20.30 -39.51 -3.20
CA ASP A 451 -19.46 -40.19 -2.19
C ASP A 451 -18.87 -39.22 -1.13
N GLY A 452 -19.29 -37.95 -1.18
CA GLY A 452 -18.81 -36.89 -0.29
C GLY A 452 -17.39 -36.40 -0.59
N LYS A 453 -16.85 -36.63 -1.80
CA LYS A 453 -15.52 -36.17 -2.21
C LYS A 453 -15.57 -35.21 -3.40
N ASP A 454 -14.44 -34.54 -3.60
CA ASP A 454 -14.19 -33.70 -4.76
C ASP A 454 -13.94 -34.57 -5.99
N HIS A 455 -14.69 -34.31 -7.07
CA HIS A 455 -14.51 -34.91 -8.38
C HIS A 455 -14.07 -33.85 -9.39
N VAL A 456 -13.37 -34.27 -10.44
CA VAL A 456 -12.86 -33.37 -11.48
C VAL A 456 -13.56 -33.64 -12.80
N LEU A 457 -14.24 -32.63 -13.34
CA LEU A 457 -14.80 -32.63 -14.68
C LEU A 457 -13.88 -31.88 -15.63
N GLU A 458 -13.47 -32.53 -16.72
CA GLU A 458 -12.68 -31.95 -17.79
C GLU A 458 -13.45 -32.05 -19.10
N ILE A 459 -13.62 -30.92 -19.79
CA ILE A 459 -14.25 -30.87 -21.12
C ILE A 459 -13.25 -30.28 -22.09
N LYS A 460 -12.98 -31.02 -23.18
CA LYS A 460 -12.20 -30.56 -24.32
C LYS A 460 -13.11 -30.45 -25.52
N PHE A 461 -13.14 -29.27 -26.12
CA PHE A 461 -13.95 -28.93 -27.28
C PHE A 461 -13.04 -28.56 -28.44
N VAL A 462 -13.14 -29.29 -29.55
CA VAL A 462 -12.41 -29.00 -30.78
C VAL A 462 -13.42 -28.57 -31.83
N ASP A 463 -13.28 -27.36 -32.36
CA ASP A 463 -14.21 -26.83 -33.35
C ASP A 463 -13.89 -27.30 -34.78
N GLY A 464 -14.75 -26.93 -35.74
CA GLY A 464 -14.60 -27.28 -37.15
C GLY A 464 -13.36 -26.71 -37.84
N HIS A 465 -12.67 -25.75 -37.21
CA HIS A 465 -11.37 -25.23 -37.65
C HIS A 465 -10.18 -25.88 -36.92
N GLY A 466 -10.42 -26.88 -36.07
CA GLY A 466 -9.39 -27.59 -35.31
C GLY A 466 -8.85 -26.82 -34.09
N ARG A 467 -9.48 -25.71 -33.70
CA ARG A 467 -9.09 -24.94 -32.50
C ARG A 467 -9.64 -25.62 -31.26
N ILE A 468 -8.92 -25.50 -30.15
CA ILE A 468 -9.19 -26.26 -28.94
C ILE A 468 -9.54 -25.30 -27.81
N GLY A 469 -10.71 -25.52 -27.20
CA GLY A 469 -11.08 -24.99 -25.89
C GLY A 469 -11.08 -26.10 -24.86
N THR A 470 -10.59 -25.82 -23.65
CA THR A 470 -10.61 -26.77 -22.53
C THR A 470 -11.07 -26.09 -21.26
N THR A 471 -11.91 -26.75 -20.49
CA THR A 471 -12.29 -26.33 -19.14
C THR A 471 -12.11 -27.48 -18.15
N ARG A 472 -11.79 -27.12 -16.91
CA ARG A 472 -11.60 -28.04 -15.80
C ARG A 472 -12.30 -27.47 -14.57
N SER A 473 -13.29 -28.19 -14.08
CA SER A 473 -14.11 -27.82 -12.92
C SER A 473 -13.97 -28.89 -11.83
N ILE A 474 -13.98 -28.45 -10.57
CA ILE A 474 -14.07 -29.36 -9.42
C ILE A 474 -15.52 -29.36 -8.98
N PHE A 475 -16.15 -30.52 -8.79
CA PHE A 475 -17.54 -30.58 -8.36
C PHE A 475 -17.75 -31.57 -7.22
N ARG A 476 -18.87 -31.40 -6.52
CA ARG A 476 -19.38 -32.28 -5.47
C ARG A 476 -20.88 -32.44 -5.63
N VAL A 477 -21.37 -33.65 -5.39
CA VAL A 477 -22.80 -33.96 -5.56
C VAL A 477 -23.61 -33.70 -4.28
N ASP A 478 -22.95 -33.69 -3.12
CA ASP A 478 -23.56 -33.49 -1.80
C ASP A 478 -23.89 -32.01 -1.47
N GLY A 479 -23.63 -31.09 -2.41
CA GLY A 479 -23.87 -29.66 -2.23
C GLY A 479 -22.91 -28.95 -1.26
N GLN A 480 -21.87 -29.64 -0.78
CA GLN A 480 -20.85 -29.05 0.09
C GLN A 480 -19.81 -28.27 -0.71
N ARG A 481 -19.17 -27.29 -0.08
CA ARG A 481 -18.11 -26.50 -0.70
C ARG A 481 -16.77 -27.24 -0.68
N SER A 482 -16.05 -27.20 -1.79
CA SER A 482 -14.64 -27.59 -1.83
C SER A 482 -13.75 -26.43 -1.40
N GLU A 483 -12.53 -26.72 -0.96
CA GLU A 483 -11.54 -25.68 -0.68
C GLU A 483 -11.16 -24.91 -1.95
N MET A 484 -11.22 -23.58 -1.88
CA MET A 484 -10.93 -22.72 -3.03
C MET A 484 -9.46 -22.75 -3.44
N LYS A 485 -8.56 -22.98 -2.47
CA LYS A 485 -7.09 -23.03 -2.63
C LYS A 485 -6.54 -21.75 -3.29
N GLY A 486 -7.14 -20.59 -3.00
CA GLY A 486 -6.72 -19.30 -3.58
C GLY A 486 -5.44 -18.73 -2.95
N GLY A 487 -4.95 -19.33 -1.86
CA GLY A 487 -3.65 -19.01 -1.27
C GLY A 487 -3.58 -17.56 -0.77
N PHE A 488 -2.55 -16.83 -1.22
CA PHE A 488 -2.35 -15.44 -0.81
C PHE A 488 -3.39 -14.48 -1.40
N ALA A 489 -3.92 -14.78 -2.60
CA ALA A 489 -4.97 -13.98 -3.26
C ALA A 489 -6.25 -13.97 -2.42
N GLU A 490 -6.69 -15.16 -2.00
CA GLU A 490 -7.84 -15.36 -1.12
C GLU A 490 -7.66 -14.63 0.22
N TRP A 491 -6.44 -14.69 0.81
CA TRP A 491 -6.14 -13.96 2.04
C TRP A 491 -6.23 -12.44 1.87
N ILE A 492 -5.71 -11.88 0.76
CA ILE A 492 -5.82 -10.44 0.47
C ILE A 492 -7.29 -10.01 0.40
N MET A 493 -8.09 -10.75 -0.35
CA MET A 493 -9.52 -10.46 -0.54
C MET A 493 -10.31 -10.56 0.77
N TRP A 494 -9.97 -11.53 1.62
CA TRP A 494 -10.59 -11.71 2.93
C TRP A 494 -10.14 -10.67 3.98
N ALA A 495 -8.88 -10.25 3.95
CA ALA A 495 -8.34 -9.36 4.96
C ALA A 495 -8.93 -7.95 4.84
N ASN A 496 -9.31 -7.32 5.95
CA ASN A 496 -9.57 -5.88 5.98
C ASN A 496 -8.22 -5.14 6.05
N ILE A 497 -7.59 -4.95 4.88
CA ILE A 497 -6.24 -4.38 4.78
C ILE A 497 -6.20 -2.97 5.36
N ALA A 498 -7.23 -2.16 5.13
CA ALA A 498 -7.35 -0.82 5.72
C ALA A 498 -7.23 -0.86 7.25
N MET A 499 -8.01 -1.72 7.92
CA MET A 499 -7.97 -1.85 9.38
C MET A 499 -6.68 -2.51 9.88
N LEU A 500 -6.16 -3.52 9.18
CA LEU A 500 -4.90 -4.18 9.53
C LEU A 500 -3.74 -3.18 9.55
N LEU A 501 -3.60 -2.37 8.50
CA LEU A 501 -2.54 -1.37 8.39
C LEU A 501 -2.65 -0.30 9.49
N LYS A 502 -3.88 0.18 9.76
CA LYS A 502 -4.17 1.10 10.87
C LYS A 502 -3.72 0.49 12.21
N ALA A 503 -4.12 -0.75 12.49
CA ALA A 503 -3.78 -1.44 13.74
C ALA A 503 -2.26 -1.67 13.88
N LEU A 504 -1.59 -2.16 12.84
CA LEU A 504 -0.15 -2.38 12.82
C LEU A 504 0.62 -1.08 13.04
N PHE A 505 0.19 0.01 12.40
CA PHE A 505 0.80 1.32 12.61
C PHE A 505 0.64 1.79 14.05
N ILE A 506 -0.59 1.83 14.58
CA ILE A 506 -0.85 2.35 15.92
C ILE A 506 -0.08 1.55 16.96
N THR A 507 -0.18 0.21 16.90
CA THR A 507 0.51 -0.67 17.84
C THR A 507 2.03 -0.56 17.72
N GLY A 508 2.57 -0.57 16.50
CA GLY A 508 4.01 -0.40 16.26
C GLY A 508 4.54 0.95 16.72
N TYR A 509 3.83 2.04 16.40
CA TYR A 509 4.18 3.40 16.81
C TYR A 509 4.15 3.54 18.34
N LEU A 510 3.10 3.07 19.00
CA LEU A 510 3.00 3.11 20.47
C LEU A 510 4.09 2.25 21.12
N LEU A 511 4.37 1.08 20.56
CA LEU A 511 5.42 0.19 21.05
C LEU A 511 6.80 0.85 20.93
N VAL A 512 7.14 1.42 19.78
CA VAL A 512 8.41 2.11 19.57
C VAL A 512 8.54 3.31 20.50
N THR A 513 7.50 4.14 20.61
CA THR A 513 7.48 5.32 21.49
C THR A 513 7.62 4.91 22.96
N MET A 514 6.90 3.88 23.40
CA MET A 514 6.97 3.37 24.77
C MET A 514 8.33 2.77 25.10
N LEU A 515 8.81 1.82 24.27
CA LEU A 515 10.05 1.09 24.54
C LEU A 515 11.31 1.95 24.34
N CYS A 516 11.31 2.84 23.35
CA CYS A 516 12.50 3.61 22.98
C CYS A 516 12.58 4.98 23.63
N LEU A 517 11.45 5.59 24.02
CA LEU A 517 11.44 6.94 24.60
C LEU A 517 10.91 6.97 26.03
N ILE A 518 9.70 6.45 26.28
CA ILE A 518 9.01 6.66 27.56
C ILE A 518 9.58 5.79 28.68
N LEU A 519 9.72 4.47 28.48
CA LEU A 519 10.30 3.58 29.49
C LEU A 519 11.75 3.95 29.85
N PRO A 520 12.65 4.25 28.90
CA PRO A 520 13.98 4.73 29.22
C PRO A 520 13.96 6.02 30.04
N LYS A 521 13.04 6.95 29.73
CA LYS A 521 12.87 8.18 30.51
C LYS A 521 12.41 7.90 31.94
N LEU A 522 11.36 7.11 32.12
CA LEU A 522 10.88 6.72 33.46
C LEU A 522 11.97 6.01 34.27
N TYR A 523 12.68 5.08 33.64
CA TYR A 523 13.78 4.37 34.30
C TYR A 523 14.94 5.31 34.66
N SER A 524 15.30 6.23 33.78
CA SER A 524 16.34 7.23 34.06
C SER A 524 15.94 8.16 35.21
N LEU A 525 14.67 8.58 35.29
CA LEU A 525 14.16 9.40 36.38
C LEU A 525 14.18 8.65 37.70
N TYR A 526 13.70 7.40 37.71
CA TYR A 526 13.76 6.52 38.88
C TYR A 526 15.20 6.37 39.40
N LEU A 527 16.17 6.15 38.49
CA LEU A 527 17.58 6.04 38.86
C LEU A 527 18.15 7.37 39.40
N GLN A 528 17.77 8.50 38.82
CA GLN A 528 18.23 9.82 39.27
C GLN A 528 17.68 10.21 40.63
N THR A 529 16.47 9.76 40.99
CA THR A 529 15.86 10.01 42.30
C THR A 529 16.21 8.94 43.33
N SER A 530 16.76 7.80 42.91
CA SER A 530 17.19 6.74 43.82
C SER A 530 18.48 7.15 44.54
N PRO A 531 18.61 6.86 45.85
CA PRO A 531 19.84 7.12 46.58
C PRO A 531 20.99 6.29 46.00
N ALA A 532 22.22 6.80 46.10
CA ALA A 532 23.40 6.04 45.74
C ALA A 532 23.48 4.76 46.62
N PRO A 533 23.85 3.60 46.07
CA PRO A 533 23.96 2.37 46.84
C PRO A 533 24.96 2.55 47.99
N ALA A 534 24.55 2.18 49.21
CA ALA A 534 25.42 2.19 50.38
C ALA A 534 26.63 1.28 50.12
N GLN A 535 27.83 1.79 50.36
CA GLN A 535 29.03 0.96 50.30
C GLN A 535 28.98 -0.07 51.44
N PRO A 536 29.39 -1.32 51.21
CA PRO A 536 29.54 -2.26 52.31
C PRO A 536 30.61 -1.73 53.26
N ASP A 537 30.21 -1.43 54.50
CA ASP A 537 31.15 -1.06 55.57
C ASP A 537 32.09 -2.25 55.84
N ILE A 538 33.32 -2.16 55.34
CA ILE A 538 34.41 -3.05 55.75
C ILE A 538 34.92 -2.57 57.13
N LYS A 539 34.04 -2.55 58.14
CA LYS A 539 34.41 -2.30 59.55
C LYS A 539 33.65 -3.16 60.56
N ALA A 540 32.90 -4.17 60.12
CA ALA A 540 32.17 -5.07 61.02
C ALA A 540 32.47 -6.56 60.75
N ARG A 541 33.74 -6.91 60.53
CA ARG A 541 34.18 -8.32 60.49
C ARG A 541 35.53 -8.50 61.18
N SER A 542 35.63 -8.06 62.42
CA SER A 542 36.70 -8.47 63.33
C SER A 542 36.22 -8.36 64.79
N SER A 543 35.54 -9.39 65.30
CA SER A 543 35.57 -9.78 66.73
C SER A 543 34.45 -10.78 67.05
N SER A 544 34.61 -12.03 66.63
CA SER A 544 34.16 -13.22 67.36
C SER A 544 34.46 -14.43 66.48
N ASP A 545 35.14 -15.42 67.05
CA ASP A 545 35.43 -16.74 66.48
C ASP A 545 36.80 -16.90 65.79
N LEU A 546 37.86 -16.82 66.60
CA LEU A 546 39.05 -17.67 66.44
C LEU A 546 39.54 -18.11 67.83
N PRO A 547 39.78 -19.42 68.07
CA PRO A 547 40.58 -19.85 69.21
C PRO A 547 42.07 -19.60 68.95
N ASP A 548 42.77 -19.32 70.05
CA ASP A 548 44.20 -19.03 70.16
C ASP A 548 45.07 -20.09 69.48
N ASP A 549 45.93 -19.66 68.54
CA ASP A 549 47.36 -19.99 68.59
C ASP A 549 48.17 -19.26 67.50
N ALA A 550 49.28 -18.67 67.97
CA ALA A 550 50.52 -18.34 67.27
C ALA A 550 50.56 -17.28 66.14
N ASP A 551 51.36 -16.26 66.45
CA ASP A 551 52.23 -15.45 65.58
C ASP A 551 51.70 -14.13 65.01
N ARG A 552 51.58 -13.14 65.91
CA ARG A 552 51.67 -11.71 65.59
C ARG A 552 53.14 -11.32 65.37
N SER A 553 53.65 -11.42 64.15
CA SER A 553 54.90 -10.71 63.79
C SER A 553 55.19 -10.48 62.29
N LEU A 554 54.26 -10.75 61.35
CA LEU A 554 54.56 -10.64 59.90
C LEU A 554 53.48 -9.97 59.02
N LEU A 555 52.61 -9.12 59.56
CA LEU A 555 51.55 -8.46 58.77
C LEU A 555 51.28 -6.98 59.12
N SER A 556 52.29 -6.23 59.59
CA SER A 556 52.12 -4.80 59.91
C SER A 556 52.92 -3.82 59.04
N GLN A 557 53.37 -4.20 57.83
CA GLN A 557 54.16 -3.29 56.98
C GLN A 557 53.82 -3.28 55.48
N HIS A 558 52.63 -3.75 55.07
CA HIS A 558 52.12 -3.49 53.71
C HIS A 558 50.62 -3.21 53.72
N SER A 559 50.22 -2.04 54.23
CA SER A 559 48.86 -1.54 54.07
C SER A 559 48.81 -0.01 53.95
N SER A 560 49.75 0.57 53.21
CA SER A 560 49.77 2.01 52.94
C SER A 560 50.27 2.32 51.52
N SER A 561 49.63 1.73 50.50
CA SER A 561 49.68 2.23 49.12
C SER A 561 48.65 1.49 48.24
N SER A 562 47.37 1.74 48.47
CA SER A 562 46.40 1.57 47.38
C SER A 562 45.43 2.75 47.45
N THR A 563 45.76 3.79 46.70
CA THR A 563 44.85 4.86 46.28
C THR A 563 43.75 4.29 45.38
N ALA A 564 42.91 3.40 45.92
CA ALA A 564 41.61 3.15 45.34
C ALA A 564 40.75 4.36 45.68
N SER A 565 40.75 5.36 44.80
CA SER A 565 39.86 6.53 44.90
C SER A 565 38.44 6.05 45.18
N HIS A 566 37.91 6.36 46.37
CA HIS A 566 36.53 6.05 46.74
C HIS A 566 35.59 6.79 45.78
N VAL A 567 35.02 6.09 44.80
CA VAL A 567 34.06 6.71 43.86
C VAL A 567 32.74 6.93 44.60
N GLN A 568 32.51 8.16 45.04
CA GLN A 568 31.23 8.60 45.60
C GLN A 568 30.28 8.98 44.46
N PHE A 569 29.19 8.23 44.30
CA PHE A 569 28.17 8.51 43.28
C PHE A 569 27.17 9.54 43.79
N LYS A 570 26.75 10.48 42.92
CA LYS A 570 25.78 11.52 43.30
C LYS A 570 24.36 10.97 43.46
N ASN A 571 24.00 9.95 42.68
CA ASN A 571 22.69 9.31 42.71
C ASN A 571 22.78 7.86 42.19
N GLY A 572 21.64 7.16 42.18
CA GLY A 572 21.52 5.82 41.63
C GLY A 572 21.82 5.72 40.13
N TYR A 573 21.64 6.80 39.36
CA TYR A 573 21.95 6.84 37.93
C TYR A 573 23.46 6.76 37.68
N ASP A 574 24.27 7.54 38.37
CA ASP A 574 25.74 7.50 38.21
C ASP A 574 26.29 6.12 38.59
N ALA A 575 25.77 5.52 39.66
CA ALA A 575 26.14 4.18 40.09
C ALA A 575 25.69 3.10 39.08
N TRP A 576 24.51 3.25 38.48
CA TRP A 576 24.01 2.36 37.43
C TRP A 576 24.83 2.48 36.15
N LEU A 577 25.15 3.71 35.73
CA LEU A 577 25.91 4.00 34.52
C LEU A 577 27.31 3.39 34.61
N ASP A 578 27.99 3.58 35.75
CA ASP A 578 29.28 2.97 36.01
C ASP A 578 29.21 1.43 36.02
N ARG A 579 28.20 0.83 36.67
CA ARG A 579 27.99 -0.62 36.67
C ARG A 579 27.79 -1.15 35.25
N LYS A 580 26.97 -0.48 34.43
CA LYS A 580 26.71 -0.89 33.04
C LYS A 580 27.93 -0.72 32.15
N ARG A 581 28.68 0.38 32.29
CA ARG A 581 29.97 0.61 31.62
C ARG A 581 30.94 -0.54 31.90
N ARG A 582 31.17 -0.87 33.18
CA ARG A 582 32.04 -1.99 33.58
C ARG A 582 31.57 -3.34 33.03
N HIS A 583 30.26 -3.58 33.00
CA HIS A 583 29.68 -4.79 32.42
C HIS A 583 29.89 -4.88 30.91
N LEU A 584 29.63 -3.81 30.16
CA LEU A 584 29.85 -3.74 28.72
C LEU A 584 31.32 -3.92 28.36
N TYR A 585 32.24 -3.39 29.17
CA TYR A 585 33.68 -3.61 28.99
C TYR A 585 34.06 -5.08 29.13
N ARG A 586 33.57 -5.77 30.18
CA ARG A 586 33.80 -7.22 30.37
C ARG A 586 33.23 -8.05 29.21
N LEU A 587 32.07 -7.66 28.70
CA LEU A 587 31.51 -8.31 27.51
C LEU A 587 32.37 -8.04 26.26
N SER A 588 32.83 -6.81 26.05
CA SER A 588 33.66 -6.45 24.89
C SER A 588 35.02 -7.17 24.90
N SER A 589 35.69 -7.30 26.06
CA SER A 589 36.99 -7.98 26.15
C SER A 589 36.88 -9.49 25.95
N THR A 590 35.73 -10.10 26.27
CA THR A 590 35.48 -11.54 26.15
C THR A 590 34.84 -11.97 24.82
N VAL A 591 34.35 -11.02 24.02
CA VAL A 591 33.92 -11.26 22.63
C VAL A 591 35.12 -11.47 21.70
N SER A 592 36.28 -10.88 22.01
CA SER A 592 37.51 -10.97 21.22
C SER A 592 38.28 -12.30 21.36
N THR A 593 37.92 -13.18 22.30
CA THR A 593 38.78 -14.29 22.76
C THR A 593 38.18 -15.70 22.69
N SER A 594 36.97 -15.89 22.13
CA SER A 594 36.25 -17.19 22.19
C SER A 594 36.18 -17.93 20.85
N SER A 595 36.64 -19.19 20.82
CA SER A 595 36.63 -20.08 19.65
C SER A 595 35.28 -20.76 19.33
N ALA A 596 34.28 -20.73 20.23
CA ALA A 596 33.00 -21.42 20.03
C ALA A 596 31.88 -20.50 19.52
N ARG A 597 31.39 -20.75 18.30
CA ARG A 597 30.39 -19.94 17.55
C ARG A 597 29.11 -19.62 18.34
N HIS A 598 28.59 -20.57 19.13
CA HIS A 598 27.36 -20.36 19.93
C HIS A 598 27.58 -19.42 21.14
N ARG A 599 28.75 -19.51 21.80
CA ARG A 599 29.11 -18.62 22.92
C ARG A 599 29.39 -17.20 22.44
N PHE A 600 29.97 -17.07 21.25
CA PHE A 600 30.16 -15.78 20.59
C PHE A 600 28.82 -15.09 20.31
N TRP A 601 27.86 -15.79 19.67
CA TRP A 601 26.55 -15.22 19.36
C TRP A 601 25.80 -14.75 20.61
N ASN A 602 25.74 -15.58 21.66
CA ASN A 602 25.06 -15.18 22.91
C ASN A 602 25.72 -13.94 23.55
N ARG A 603 27.05 -13.86 23.54
CA ARG A 603 27.78 -12.70 24.07
C ARG A 603 27.59 -11.45 23.21
N PHE A 604 27.59 -11.58 21.90
CA PHE A 604 27.33 -10.48 20.96
C PHE A 604 25.91 -9.94 21.13
N VAL A 605 24.91 -10.82 21.21
CA VAL A 605 23.52 -10.44 21.46
C VAL A 605 23.38 -9.74 22.81
N ASN A 606 23.95 -10.30 23.88
CA ASN A 606 23.93 -9.67 25.20
C ASN A 606 24.61 -8.30 25.23
N HIS A 607 25.79 -8.17 24.60
CA HIS A 607 26.48 -6.89 24.48
C HIS A 607 25.61 -5.87 23.73
N THR A 608 25.00 -6.28 22.62
CA THR A 608 24.14 -5.42 21.79
C THR A 608 22.91 -4.95 22.57
N ILE A 609 22.22 -5.84 23.26
CA ILE A 609 21.06 -5.51 24.10
C ILE A 609 21.47 -4.51 25.19
N HIS A 610 22.54 -4.79 25.94
CA HIS A 610 23.00 -3.89 27.00
C HIS A 610 23.46 -2.54 26.48
N ALA A 611 24.12 -2.50 25.32
CA ALA A 611 24.53 -1.26 24.68
C ALA A 611 23.32 -0.43 24.25
N HIS A 612 22.27 -1.06 23.72
CA HIS A 612 21.03 -0.36 23.37
C HIS A 612 20.28 0.17 24.59
N VAL A 613 20.13 -0.64 25.63
CA VAL A 613 19.54 -0.18 26.90
C VAL A 613 20.30 1.03 27.45
N LEU A 614 21.64 0.98 27.45
CA LEU A 614 22.46 2.12 27.87
C LEU A 614 22.21 3.35 27.00
N ARG A 615 22.23 3.19 25.67
CA ARG A 615 22.03 4.29 24.71
C ARG A 615 20.70 5.00 24.92
N PHE A 616 19.59 4.27 25.02
CA PHE A 616 18.27 4.86 25.18
C PHE A 616 18.06 5.51 26.55
N VAL A 617 18.53 4.87 27.63
CA VAL A 617 18.46 5.44 28.99
C VAL A 617 19.36 6.67 29.12
N HIS A 618 20.51 6.68 28.46
CA HIS A 618 21.38 7.86 28.44
C HIS A 618 20.80 8.97 27.55
N PHE A 619 20.26 8.63 26.37
CA PHE A 619 19.56 9.56 25.50
C PHE A 619 18.42 10.29 26.23
N SER A 620 17.64 9.59 27.04
CA SER A 620 16.54 10.18 27.81
C SER A 620 16.97 11.15 28.92
N THR A 621 18.25 11.15 29.29
CA THR A 621 18.83 12.12 30.22
C THR A 621 19.26 13.43 29.55
N GLN A 622 19.31 13.49 28.22
CA GLN A 622 19.76 14.68 27.47
C GLN A 622 18.55 15.49 26.98
N PRO A 623 18.17 16.59 27.68
CA PRO A 623 16.90 17.28 27.39
C PRO A 623 16.84 17.85 25.97
N ILE A 624 17.96 18.38 25.47
CA ILE A 624 18.10 18.99 24.14
C ILE A 624 17.85 17.99 23.01
N LEU A 625 18.08 16.68 23.24
CA LEU A 625 17.82 15.64 22.24
C LEU A 625 16.48 14.95 22.48
N PHE A 626 16.18 14.64 23.73
CA PHE A 626 15.01 13.83 24.09
C PHE A 626 13.69 14.55 23.83
N TYR A 627 13.52 15.77 24.35
CA TYR A 627 12.23 16.46 24.26
C TYR A 627 11.85 16.84 22.82
N PRO A 628 12.76 17.37 21.96
CA PRO A 628 12.44 17.59 20.56
C PRO A 628 12.05 16.31 19.82
N THR A 629 12.73 15.19 20.11
CA THR A 629 12.41 13.89 19.51
C THR A 629 11.05 13.36 19.97
N LEU A 630 10.73 13.52 21.25
CA LEU A 630 9.42 13.14 21.80
C LEU A 630 8.29 14.01 21.22
N ILE A 631 8.49 15.33 21.14
CA ILE A 631 7.52 16.27 20.55
C ILE A 631 7.29 15.92 19.08
N PHE A 632 8.35 15.73 18.29
CA PHE A 632 8.22 15.31 16.88
C PHE A 632 7.40 14.03 16.75
N THR A 633 7.69 13.04 17.60
CA THR A 633 6.97 11.77 17.64
C THR A 633 5.48 12.00 17.90
N LEU A 634 5.12 12.76 18.92
CA LEU A 634 3.73 13.13 19.22
C LEU A 634 3.05 13.86 18.06
N MET A 635 3.75 14.81 17.43
CA MET A 635 3.21 15.60 16.33
C MET A 635 2.92 14.76 15.08
N LEU A 636 3.68 13.68 14.81
CA LEU A 636 3.42 12.75 13.69
C LEU A 636 2.01 12.13 13.72
N VAL A 637 1.35 12.07 14.88
CA VAL A 637 0.01 11.47 15.01
C VAL A 637 -1.08 12.52 15.21
N THR A 638 -0.70 13.73 15.63
CA THR A 638 -1.62 14.74 16.16
C THR A 638 -1.73 15.99 15.31
N VAL A 639 -0.75 16.25 14.44
CA VAL A 639 -0.62 17.47 13.63
C VAL A 639 -0.72 17.08 12.15
N PRO A 640 -1.22 17.97 11.27
CA PRO A 640 -1.15 17.72 9.82
C PRO A 640 0.31 17.53 9.38
N HIS A 641 0.52 16.57 8.48
CA HIS A 641 1.86 16.32 7.97
C HIS A 641 2.30 17.40 7.00
N TYR A 642 1.39 17.92 6.18
CA TYR A 642 1.62 19.03 5.25
C TYR A 642 0.30 19.59 4.72
N TRP A 643 0.37 20.79 4.14
CA TRP A 643 -0.68 21.41 3.32
C TRP A 643 -0.39 21.22 1.83
N GLY A 644 -1.40 20.85 1.05
CA GLY A 644 -1.25 20.60 -0.38
C GLY A 644 -2.55 20.75 -1.18
N HIS A 645 -2.41 20.69 -2.50
CA HIS A 645 -3.46 20.76 -3.52
C HIS A 645 -3.89 19.34 -3.91
N PHE A 646 -4.80 18.74 -3.13
CA PHE A 646 -5.22 17.35 -3.35
C PHE A 646 -6.21 17.19 -4.50
N VAL A 647 -6.96 18.25 -4.84
CA VAL A 647 -7.83 18.28 -6.02
C VAL A 647 -7.49 19.53 -6.84
N PRO A 648 -6.39 19.53 -7.62
CA PRO A 648 -5.96 20.69 -8.38
C PRO A 648 -7.05 21.39 -9.23
N SER A 649 -7.99 20.64 -9.81
CA SER A 649 -9.10 21.18 -10.61
C SER A 649 -10.10 22.02 -9.79
N ALA A 650 -10.22 21.76 -8.49
CA ALA A 650 -11.10 22.49 -7.57
C ALA A 650 -10.50 23.84 -7.09
N GLY A 651 -9.32 24.22 -7.59
CA GLY A 651 -8.64 25.45 -7.18
C GLY A 651 -8.43 25.52 -5.67
N ILE A 652 -8.91 26.60 -5.03
CA ILE A 652 -8.76 26.82 -3.59
C ILE A 652 -9.56 25.80 -2.76
N GLN A 653 -10.66 25.26 -3.29
CA GLN A 653 -11.48 24.27 -2.60
C GLN A 653 -10.81 22.89 -2.52
N GLY A 654 -9.90 22.59 -3.46
CA GLY A 654 -9.09 21.38 -3.46
C GLY A 654 -7.83 21.44 -2.63
N GLN A 655 -7.57 22.56 -1.96
CA GLN A 655 -6.43 22.72 -1.06
C GLN A 655 -6.81 22.34 0.37
N GLY A 656 -5.89 21.70 1.07
CA GLY A 656 -6.16 21.27 2.43
C GLY A 656 -4.97 20.65 3.15
N TYR A 657 -5.27 19.99 4.25
CA TYR A 657 -4.31 19.38 5.15
C TYR A 657 -4.29 17.86 5.00
N PHE A 658 -3.08 17.30 4.90
CA PHE A 658 -2.87 15.86 5.01
C PHE A 658 -2.73 15.45 6.47
N TYR A 659 -3.60 14.56 6.93
CA TYR A 659 -3.51 13.93 8.24
C TYR A 659 -3.26 12.44 8.12
N LEU A 660 -2.78 11.84 9.20
CA LEU A 660 -2.75 10.38 9.32
C LEU A 660 -4.16 9.80 9.08
N GLN A 661 -5.18 10.47 9.59
CA GLN A 661 -6.57 10.02 9.59
C GLN A 661 -7.31 10.24 8.26
N GLY A 662 -6.78 11.07 7.36
CA GLY A 662 -7.43 11.40 6.10
C GLY A 662 -6.98 12.76 5.54
N ILE A 663 -7.67 13.25 4.53
CA ILE A 663 -7.45 14.58 3.95
C ILE A 663 -8.57 15.50 4.41
N TYR A 664 -8.23 16.68 4.91
CA TYR A 664 -9.20 17.71 5.28
C TYR A 664 -9.12 18.91 4.33
N LEU A 665 -10.23 19.22 3.68
CA LEU A 665 -10.38 20.32 2.74
C LEU A 665 -11.24 21.43 3.37
N PRO A 666 -10.65 22.45 4.01
CA PRO A 666 -11.40 23.44 4.78
C PRO A 666 -12.33 24.32 3.94
N ASN A 667 -12.00 24.51 2.65
CA ASN A 667 -12.76 25.35 1.72
C ASN A 667 -13.73 24.55 0.84
N ALA A 668 -13.80 23.23 1.02
CA ALA A 668 -14.72 22.37 0.31
C ALA A 668 -16.08 22.38 1.03
N GLY A 669 -16.91 23.40 0.73
CA GLY A 669 -18.29 23.53 1.22
C GLY A 669 -19.34 23.06 0.20
N GLY A 670 -20.53 22.73 0.73
CA GLY A 670 -21.69 22.00 0.17
C GLY A 670 -22.16 22.18 -1.29
N HIS A 671 -21.45 22.90 -2.15
CA HIS A 671 -21.65 22.87 -3.61
C HIS A 671 -20.71 21.89 -4.33
N LEU A 672 -19.63 21.42 -3.69
CA LEU A 672 -18.81 20.32 -4.18
C LEU A 672 -19.25 18.93 -3.64
N GLY A 673 -20.35 18.89 -2.89
CA GLY A 673 -20.90 17.69 -2.27
C GLY A 673 -22.27 17.39 -2.81
N GLY A 674 -22.40 16.32 -3.59
CA GLY A 674 -23.68 15.62 -3.69
C GLY A 674 -24.01 15.01 -2.34
N GLY A 675 -24.66 15.79 -1.47
CA GLY A 675 -25.35 15.33 -0.27
C GLY A 675 -24.49 14.87 0.91
N LEU A 676 -24.65 15.58 2.04
CA LEU A 676 -24.36 15.15 3.42
C LEU A 676 -22.88 14.98 3.80
N GLY A 677 -22.30 16.06 4.32
CA GLY A 677 -21.21 16.00 5.31
C GLY A 677 -21.66 15.42 6.66
N SER A 678 -22.44 14.34 6.69
CA SER A 678 -22.90 13.73 7.93
C SER A 678 -22.94 12.20 7.83
N ALA A 679 -21.81 11.61 7.45
CA ALA A 679 -21.50 10.22 7.78
C ALA A 679 -20.05 9.83 7.52
N SER A 680 -19.18 10.53 8.21
CA SER A 680 -17.94 9.91 8.62
C SER A 680 -18.29 8.80 9.62
N LEU A 681 -17.65 7.63 9.49
CA LEU A 681 -17.48 6.59 10.52
C LEU A 681 -16.96 7.14 11.88
N ASP A 682 -16.68 8.44 11.97
CA ASP A 682 -16.22 9.17 13.13
C ASP A 682 -16.85 10.58 13.16
N PRO A 683 -18.01 10.76 13.82
CA PRO A 683 -18.62 12.09 14.04
C PRO A 683 -17.74 13.04 14.87
N ALA A 684 -16.64 12.56 15.45
CA ALA A 684 -15.69 13.35 16.25
C ALA A 684 -14.45 13.83 15.47
N GLY A 685 -14.37 13.63 14.16
CA GLY A 685 -13.22 14.01 13.32
C GLY A 685 -12.70 15.44 13.55
N PRO A 686 -13.57 16.47 13.54
CA PRO A 686 -13.19 17.86 13.84
C PRO A 686 -12.68 18.06 15.28
N GLU A 687 -13.34 17.45 16.28
CA GLU A 687 -12.91 17.55 17.69
C GLU A 687 -11.55 16.89 17.98
N ARG A 688 -11.20 15.85 17.21
CA ARG A 688 -9.92 15.13 17.33
C ARG A 688 -8.72 15.94 16.84
N VAL A 689 -8.92 17.00 16.05
CA VAL A 689 -7.83 17.92 15.65
C VAL A 689 -7.60 18.99 16.72
N GLY A 690 -8.65 19.46 17.39
CA GLY A 690 -8.56 20.52 18.42
C GLY A 690 -7.90 20.06 19.74
N ARG A 691 -8.23 18.86 20.22
CA ARG A 691 -7.76 18.37 21.54
C ARG A 691 -6.25 18.07 21.62
N PRO A 692 -5.58 17.51 20.59
CA PRO A 692 -4.14 17.30 20.65
C PRO A 692 -3.33 18.59 20.60
N LEU A 693 -3.81 19.61 19.87
CA LEU A 693 -3.18 20.93 19.80
C LEU A 693 -3.16 21.63 21.16
N THR A 694 -4.24 21.49 21.95
CA THR A 694 -4.29 22.03 23.32
C THR A 694 -3.37 21.28 24.29
N VAL A 695 -3.24 19.96 24.14
CA VAL A 695 -2.25 19.15 24.89
C VAL A 695 -0.81 19.55 24.53
N LEU A 696 -0.52 19.77 23.24
CA LEU A 696 0.80 20.21 22.77
C LEU A 696 1.15 21.61 23.28
N ALA A 697 0.18 22.54 23.27
CA ALA A 697 0.35 23.88 23.83
C ALA A 697 0.64 23.84 25.33
N GLY A 698 -0.04 22.98 26.09
CA GLY A 698 0.25 22.74 27.50
C GLY A 698 1.67 22.19 27.73
N ALA A 699 2.13 21.27 26.88
CA ALA A 699 3.48 20.71 26.94
C ALA A 699 4.56 21.77 26.62
N ILE A 700 4.35 22.62 25.61
CA ILE A 700 5.27 23.71 25.24
C ILE A 700 5.35 24.78 26.34
N SER A 701 4.20 25.14 26.94
CA SER A 701 4.14 26.07 28.07
C SER A 701 4.91 25.54 29.28
N SER A 702 4.78 24.24 29.58
CA SER A 702 5.55 23.58 30.64
C SER A 702 7.06 23.54 30.36
N LEU A 703 7.46 23.26 29.12
CA LEU A 703 8.88 23.18 28.73
C LEU A 703 9.61 24.53 28.73
N THR A 704 8.88 25.61 28.57
CA THR A 704 9.45 26.97 28.51
C THR A 704 9.38 27.69 29.87
N GLY A 705 8.90 27.01 30.92
CA GLY A 705 8.67 27.65 32.23
C GLY A 705 7.66 28.79 32.14
N GLY A 706 6.73 28.74 31.18
CA GLY A 706 5.78 29.81 30.90
C GLY A 706 6.34 31.00 30.10
N ALA A 707 7.59 30.96 29.64
CA ALA A 707 8.18 32.04 28.83
C ALA A 707 7.55 32.17 27.44
N ILE A 708 7.06 31.06 26.88
CA ILE A 708 6.21 31.07 25.67
C ILE A 708 4.77 30.86 26.13
N ASN A 709 4.13 31.95 26.53
CA ASN A 709 2.72 31.96 26.88
C ASN A 709 1.92 32.03 25.58
N MET A 710 1.57 30.89 24.98
CA MET A 710 0.46 30.86 24.02
C MET A 710 -0.80 31.17 24.82
N GLY A 711 -1.23 32.43 24.79
CA GLY A 711 -2.22 32.99 25.70
C GLY A 711 -3.46 32.11 25.85
N ARG A 712 -3.97 32.06 27.09
CA ARG A 712 -5.27 31.52 27.49
C ARG A 712 -6.29 31.73 26.38
N GLN A 713 -6.68 30.66 25.69
CA GLN A 713 -7.71 30.65 24.66
C GLN A 713 -9.07 31.02 25.29
N GLN A 714 -9.34 32.31 25.46
CA GLN A 714 -10.71 32.83 25.54
C GLN A 714 -11.11 33.59 24.27
N GLY A 715 -10.22 33.63 23.26
CA GLY A 715 -10.51 34.20 21.94
C GLY A 715 -10.41 33.21 20.76
N LEU A 716 -9.86 32.01 20.95
CA LEU A 716 -9.69 31.03 19.86
C LEU A 716 -10.83 30.02 19.73
N GLU A 717 -11.68 29.89 20.76
CA GLU A 717 -12.96 29.16 20.63
C GLU A 717 -13.97 29.95 19.77
N GLY A 718 -13.76 31.26 19.56
CA GLY A 718 -14.59 32.11 18.71
C GLY A 718 -14.23 32.11 17.22
N GLU A 719 -13.01 31.71 16.84
CA GLU A 719 -12.56 31.68 15.44
C GLU A 719 -12.32 30.26 14.91
N LEU A 720 -12.16 29.23 15.76
CA LEU A 720 -12.29 27.83 15.37
C LEU A 720 -13.72 27.35 15.58
N ASN A 721 -14.66 28.12 15.05
CA ASN A 721 -16.00 27.63 14.77
C ASN A 721 -15.85 26.56 13.67
N PHE A 722 -15.67 25.29 14.05
CA PHE A 722 -15.81 24.11 13.18
C PHE A 722 -17.26 23.94 12.66
N SER A 723 -18.08 25.00 12.72
CA SER A 723 -19.33 25.18 12.01
C SER A 723 -19.13 25.65 10.56
N GLY A 724 -17.88 25.90 10.12
CA GLY A 724 -17.53 26.17 8.72
C GLY A 724 -17.42 24.89 7.89
N GLY A 725 -18.24 24.78 6.84
CA GLY A 725 -18.38 23.59 6.00
C GLY A 725 -17.14 23.22 5.16
N GLY A 726 -16.14 22.61 5.79
CA GLY A 726 -15.06 21.87 5.11
C GLY A 726 -15.38 20.38 4.97
N SER A 727 -14.72 19.70 4.03
CA SER A 727 -14.93 18.28 3.73
C SER A 727 -13.78 17.40 4.24
N TRP A 728 -14.11 16.23 4.79
CA TRP A 728 -13.15 15.22 5.23
C TRP A 728 -13.22 14.00 4.30
N ILE A 729 -12.07 13.57 3.81
CA ILE A 729 -11.92 12.36 3.00
C ILE A 729 -11.13 11.34 3.81
N PRO A 730 -11.81 10.43 4.55
CA PRO A 730 -11.12 9.36 5.24
C PRO A 730 -10.60 8.36 4.20
N MET A 731 -9.31 8.02 4.26
CA MET A 731 -8.71 7.03 3.35
C MET A 731 -7.66 6.21 4.08
N ALA A 732 -7.51 4.95 3.72
CA ALA A 732 -6.39 4.15 4.25
C ALA A 732 -5.07 4.47 3.53
N ASP A 733 -5.11 5.14 2.38
CA ASP A 733 -3.93 5.66 1.67
C ASP A 733 -3.08 6.58 2.56
N THR A 734 -3.74 7.41 3.38
CA THR A 734 -3.05 8.35 4.26
C THR A 734 -2.27 7.63 5.36
N TRP A 735 -2.85 6.55 5.90
CA TRP A 735 -2.17 5.67 6.85
C TRP A 735 -0.95 5.00 6.23
N MET A 736 -1.08 4.47 5.01
CA MET A 736 0.05 3.87 4.28
C MET A 736 1.20 4.85 4.07
N SER A 737 0.89 6.04 3.56
CA SER A 737 1.88 7.10 3.37
C SER A 737 2.53 7.52 4.69
N THR A 738 1.77 7.55 5.78
CA THR A 738 2.29 7.90 7.10
C THR A 738 3.14 6.78 7.70
N ILE A 739 2.76 5.50 7.57
CA ILE A 739 3.59 4.35 8.01
C ILE A 739 4.99 4.47 7.43
N TRP A 740 5.11 4.69 6.13
CA TRP A 740 6.40 4.85 5.48
C TRP A 740 7.17 6.03 6.04
N THR A 741 6.53 7.19 6.17
CA THR A 741 7.12 8.39 6.75
C THR A 741 7.65 8.12 8.16
N VAL A 742 6.84 7.52 9.04
CA VAL A 742 7.24 7.21 10.41
C VAL A 742 8.34 6.15 10.46
N VAL A 743 8.26 5.07 9.70
CA VAL A 743 9.31 4.03 9.71
C VAL A 743 10.66 4.62 9.28
N TYR A 744 10.70 5.41 8.20
CA TYR A 744 11.94 6.02 7.76
C TYR A 744 12.43 7.12 8.71
N ASP A 745 11.53 8.00 9.16
CA ASP A 745 11.93 9.20 9.90
C ASP A 745 12.11 8.95 11.40
N LEU A 746 11.28 8.10 12.01
CA LEU A 746 11.37 7.75 13.42
C LEU A 746 12.43 6.67 13.63
N VAL A 747 12.32 5.49 13.01
CA VAL A 747 13.17 4.34 13.40
C VAL A 747 14.64 4.59 13.07
N ILE A 748 14.95 5.07 11.86
CA ILE A 748 16.34 5.24 11.41
C ILE A 748 17.00 6.40 12.15
N PHE A 749 16.37 7.58 12.18
CA PHE A 749 17.00 8.75 12.80
C PHE A 749 16.96 8.70 14.32
N LEU A 750 15.93 8.12 14.97
CA LEU A 750 15.95 7.89 16.42
C LEU A 750 17.14 7.01 16.81
N TYR A 751 17.34 5.90 16.08
CA TYR A 751 18.46 5.01 16.33
C TYR A 751 19.81 5.71 16.12
N TYR A 752 19.94 6.46 15.02
CA TYR A 752 21.16 7.23 14.74
C TYR A 752 21.43 8.32 15.78
N LEU A 753 20.39 9.04 16.23
CA LEU A 753 20.52 10.06 17.28
C LEU A 753 20.96 9.43 18.60
N THR A 754 20.44 8.26 18.99
CA THR A 754 20.88 7.58 20.22
C THR A 754 22.33 7.10 20.16
N LEU A 755 22.79 6.66 18.97
CA LEU A 755 24.18 6.33 18.70
C LEU A 755 25.08 7.56 18.89
N CYS A 756 24.67 8.70 18.33
CA CYS A 756 25.39 9.96 18.41
C CYS A 756 25.37 10.54 19.83
N ALA A 757 24.26 10.36 20.55
CA ALA A 757 24.05 10.82 21.92
C ALA A 757 24.85 10.05 22.97
N THR A 758 25.40 8.88 22.65
CA THR A 758 26.14 8.07 23.63
C THR A 758 27.66 8.19 23.42
N PRO A 759 28.42 8.70 24.41
CA PRO A 759 29.88 8.71 24.37
C PRO A 759 30.47 7.32 24.12
N SER A 760 31.55 7.26 23.33
CA SER A 760 32.25 6.00 23.02
C SER A 760 32.81 5.34 24.28
N GLY A 761 33.23 6.16 25.25
CA GLY A 761 33.72 5.74 26.55
C GLY A 761 32.71 4.93 27.36
N TYR A 762 31.40 5.02 27.12
CA TYR A 762 30.43 4.17 27.83
C TYR A 762 30.26 2.77 27.22
N LEU A 763 30.77 2.56 26.01
CA LEU A 763 30.51 1.35 25.21
C LEU A 763 31.75 0.48 25.03
N TYR A 764 32.93 1.08 24.93
CA TYR A 764 34.18 0.41 24.58
C TYR A 764 35.22 0.51 25.68
N SER A 765 35.93 -0.59 25.95
CA SER A 765 37.09 -0.62 26.85
C SER A 765 38.19 0.33 26.36
N PRO A 766 39.00 0.92 27.26
CA PRO A 766 40.15 1.76 26.91
C PRO A 766 41.07 1.20 25.83
N SER A 767 41.32 -0.12 25.85
CA SER A 767 42.20 -0.81 24.90
C SER A 767 41.54 -1.17 23.56
N ASN A 768 40.25 -0.89 23.38
CA ASN A 768 39.55 -1.21 22.14
C ASN A 768 39.77 -0.09 21.10
N ALA A 769 40.33 -0.42 19.94
CA ALA A 769 40.58 0.52 18.84
C ALA A 769 39.30 1.26 18.36
N HIS A 770 38.13 0.67 18.54
CA HIS A 770 36.83 1.28 18.22
C HIS A 770 36.36 2.32 19.25
N ARG A 771 37.03 2.48 20.40
CA ARG A 771 36.80 3.59 21.35
C ARG A 771 37.05 4.94 20.68
N LEU A 772 38.16 5.08 19.97
CA LEU A 772 38.53 6.33 19.28
C LEU A 772 37.74 6.54 17.98
N ARG A 773 37.28 5.46 17.33
CA ARG A 773 36.52 5.49 16.07
C ARG A 773 35.32 4.54 16.14
N PRO A 774 34.23 4.93 16.83
CA PRO A 774 33.04 4.11 16.91
C PRO A 774 32.36 3.97 15.54
N TYR A 775 31.75 2.80 15.29
CA TYR A 775 31.20 2.42 13.98
C TYR A 775 30.28 3.46 13.34
N HIS A 776 29.41 4.12 14.11
CA HIS A 776 28.47 5.13 13.60
C HIS A 776 29.15 6.43 13.09
N ARG A 777 30.45 6.62 13.38
CA ARG A 777 31.25 7.77 12.93
C ARG A 777 32.16 7.43 11.74
N THR A 778 32.16 6.18 11.27
CA THR A 778 32.89 5.79 10.07
C THR A 778 32.33 6.52 8.85
N TRP A 779 33.20 6.77 7.86
CA TRP A 779 32.83 7.55 6.68
C TRP A 779 31.68 6.89 5.90
N TYR A 780 31.66 5.56 5.79
CA TYR A 780 30.63 4.84 5.04
C TYR A 780 29.27 4.85 5.75
N VAL A 781 29.20 4.76 7.09
CA VAL A 781 27.93 4.93 7.83
C VAL A 781 27.43 6.36 7.69
N ARG A 782 28.32 7.37 7.74
CA ARG A 782 27.93 8.77 7.52
C ARG A 782 27.42 9.01 6.10
N CYS A 783 28.06 8.42 5.09
CA CYS A 783 27.58 8.46 3.70
C CYS A 783 26.21 7.76 3.57
N LEU A 784 26.01 6.63 4.25
CA LEU A 784 24.71 5.94 4.26
C LEU A 784 23.61 6.82 4.86
N ILE A 785 23.83 7.40 6.04
CA ILE A 785 22.84 8.27 6.68
C ILE A 785 22.60 9.53 5.86
N PHE A 786 23.65 10.13 5.27
CA PHE A 786 23.50 11.24 4.34
C PHE A 786 22.69 10.85 3.10
N GLY A 787 22.94 9.68 2.51
CA GLY A 787 22.17 9.15 1.39
C GLY A 787 20.70 8.95 1.74
N ILE A 788 20.40 8.42 2.93
CA ILE A 788 19.01 8.29 3.43
C ILE A 788 18.38 9.67 3.61
N TRP A 789 19.10 10.64 4.18
CA TRP A 789 18.62 12.01 4.34
C TRP A 789 18.35 12.70 2.98
N VAL A 790 19.23 12.53 1.99
CA VAL A 790 19.03 13.03 0.62
C VAL A 790 17.83 12.36 -0.04
N PHE A 791 17.69 11.04 0.10
CA PHE A 791 16.52 10.30 -0.37
C PHE A 791 15.22 10.87 0.22
N ARG A 792 15.20 11.15 1.54
CA ARG A 792 14.04 11.77 2.19
C ARG A 792 13.77 13.19 1.68
N CYS A 793 14.79 14.01 1.45
CA CYS A 793 14.61 15.31 0.81
C CYS A 793 13.99 15.17 -0.59
N CYS A 794 14.44 14.20 -1.39
CA CYS A 794 13.87 13.92 -2.71
C CYS A 794 12.39 13.51 -2.61
N THR A 795 12.01 12.69 -1.63
CA THR A 795 10.60 12.32 -1.44
C THR A 795 9.72 13.51 -1.08
N VAL A 796 10.21 14.47 -0.29
CA VAL A 796 9.47 15.71 0.01
C VAL A 796 9.30 16.56 -1.26
N LEU A 797 10.35 16.67 -2.08
CA LEU A 797 10.28 17.39 -3.36
C LEU A 797 9.30 16.73 -4.33
N MET A 798 9.27 15.39 -4.40
CA MET A 798 8.28 14.67 -5.22
C MET A 798 6.84 14.91 -4.73
N THR A 799 6.61 14.92 -3.41
CA THR A 799 5.29 15.26 -2.85
C THR A 799 4.93 16.71 -3.16
N ALA A 800 5.89 17.63 -3.15
CA ALA A 800 5.68 19.02 -3.52
C ALA A 800 5.39 19.21 -5.02
N GLU A 801 5.97 18.38 -5.89
CA GLU A 801 5.64 18.38 -7.32
C GLU A 801 4.19 17.94 -7.57
N LEU A 802 3.72 16.95 -6.81
CA LEU A 802 2.35 16.43 -6.92
C LEU A 802 1.29 17.36 -6.32
N TYR A 803 1.58 17.94 -5.15
CA TYR A 803 0.59 18.64 -4.33
C TYR A 803 0.91 20.13 -4.11
N GLY A 804 1.94 20.65 -4.76
CA GLY A 804 2.32 22.06 -4.71
C GLY A 804 3.45 22.38 -3.72
N PRO A 805 4.11 23.53 -3.89
CA PRO A 805 5.31 23.91 -3.15
C PRO A 805 5.09 24.16 -1.65
N SER A 806 3.84 24.36 -1.22
CA SER A 806 3.47 24.52 0.20
C SER A 806 3.88 23.33 1.06
N VAL A 807 3.96 22.13 0.48
CA VAL A 807 4.39 20.89 1.13
C VAL A 807 5.76 21.07 1.80
N ILE A 808 6.66 21.80 1.17
CA ILE A 808 8.03 22.00 1.66
C ILE A 808 7.99 22.77 3.00
N TRP A 809 7.22 23.85 3.07
CA TRP A 809 7.24 24.78 4.22
C TRP A 809 6.31 24.37 5.36
N THR A 810 5.20 23.71 5.03
CA THR A 810 4.19 23.25 6.01
C THR A 810 4.47 21.83 6.48
N GLY A 811 5.39 21.13 5.82
CA GLY A 811 5.73 19.74 6.07
C GLY A 811 6.40 19.50 7.42
N ILE A 812 5.75 18.79 8.35
CA ILE A 812 6.41 18.41 9.62
C ILE A 812 7.65 17.55 9.38
N GLY A 813 7.60 16.67 8.38
CA GLY A 813 8.75 15.88 7.94
C GLY A 813 9.90 16.76 7.46
N THR A 814 9.63 17.87 6.77
CA THR A 814 10.66 18.82 6.33
C THR A 814 11.38 19.46 7.51
N TRP A 815 10.63 19.98 8.48
CA TRP A 815 11.21 20.59 9.68
C TRP A 815 12.00 19.58 10.50
N TRP A 816 11.54 18.33 10.58
CA TRP A 816 12.31 17.26 11.19
C TRP A 816 13.62 16.98 10.46
N LEU A 817 13.64 16.94 9.13
CA LEU A 817 14.87 16.75 8.36
C LEU A 817 15.87 17.89 8.58
N VAL A 818 15.40 19.13 8.75
CA VAL A 818 16.25 20.27 9.14
C VAL A 818 16.82 20.08 10.54
N VAL A 819 15.98 19.72 11.52
CA VAL A 819 16.41 19.47 12.90
C VAL A 819 17.41 18.31 12.96
N VAL A 820 17.13 17.19 12.31
CA VAL A 820 18.03 16.04 12.24
C VAL A 820 19.32 16.43 11.55
N GLY A 821 19.27 17.11 10.41
CA GLY A 821 20.48 17.59 9.71
C GLY A 821 21.34 18.49 10.61
N TRP A 822 20.71 19.41 11.34
CA TRP A 822 21.39 20.26 12.31
C TRP A 822 21.95 19.47 13.49
N LEU A 823 21.21 18.52 14.05
CA LEU A 823 21.68 17.64 15.14
C LEU A 823 22.85 16.76 14.69
N MET A 824 22.80 16.23 13.47
CA MET A 824 23.90 15.48 12.87
C MET A 824 25.15 16.34 12.73
N PHE A 825 25.00 17.60 12.30
CA PHE A 825 26.09 18.56 12.24
C PHE A 825 26.65 18.88 13.63
N MET A 826 25.79 19.24 14.59
CA MET A 826 26.18 19.62 15.95
C MET A 826 26.84 18.48 16.71
N VAL A 827 26.27 17.27 16.66
CA VAL A 827 26.83 16.11 17.37
C VAL A 827 28.07 15.57 16.66
N GLY A 828 28.12 15.64 15.33
CA GLY A 828 29.32 15.31 14.55
C GLY A 828 30.50 16.25 14.81
N TRP A 829 30.22 17.54 15.00
CA TRP A 829 31.22 18.60 15.17
C TRP A 829 31.65 18.82 16.64
N SER A 830 30.72 18.94 17.58
CA SER A 830 31.03 19.33 18.96
C SER A 830 31.73 18.22 19.77
N ARG A 831 31.27 16.97 19.63
CA ARG A 831 31.83 15.84 20.37
C ARG A 831 33.15 15.34 19.81
N SER A 832 33.42 15.56 18.52
CA SER A 832 34.74 15.28 17.95
C SER A 832 35.84 16.11 18.59
N ARG A 833 35.56 17.35 19.02
CA ARG A 833 36.52 18.19 19.74
C ARG A 833 36.62 17.78 21.21
N VAL A 834 35.50 17.79 21.94
CA VAL A 834 35.52 17.51 23.39
C VAL A 834 36.05 16.12 23.71
N GLU A 835 35.67 15.09 22.97
CA GLU A 835 36.13 13.71 23.22
C GLU A 835 37.61 13.55 22.82
N ARG A 836 38.10 14.23 21.77
CA ARG A 836 39.54 14.31 21.47
C ARG A 836 40.29 15.00 22.60
N ASP A 837 39.80 16.13 23.07
CA ASP A 837 40.46 16.91 24.14
C ASP A 837 40.46 16.14 25.47
N THR A 838 39.40 15.39 25.76
CA THR A 838 39.30 14.54 26.96
C THR A 838 40.19 13.30 26.87
N LEU A 839 40.26 12.66 25.69
CA LEU A 839 41.12 11.49 25.46
C LEU A 839 42.61 11.86 25.38
N LEU A 840 42.94 13.06 24.91
CA LEU A 840 44.29 13.61 24.96
C LEU A 840 44.70 13.89 26.42
N LYS A 841 43.79 14.45 27.23
CA LYS A 841 44.04 14.64 28.68
C LYS A 841 44.18 13.33 29.45
N GLU A 842 43.28 12.36 29.28
CA GLU A 842 43.40 11.05 29.93
C GLU A 842 44.67 10.30 29.50
N GLY A 843 45.09 10.42 28.23
CA GLY A 843 46.35 9.84 27.72
C GLY A 843 47.62 10.65 28.00
N GLU A 844 47.48 11.85 28.56
CA GLU A 844 48.57 12.63 29.18
C GLU A 844 48.69 12.24 30.66
N GLU A 845 47.57 12.13 31.39
CA GLU A 845 47.50 11.66 32.78
C GLU A 845 48.01 10.21 32.95
N GLU A 846 47.59 9.26 32.09
CA GLU A 846 48.11 7.87 32.11
C GLU A 846 49.62 7.81 31.80
N ARG A 847 50.15 8.77 31.02
CA ARG A 847 51.57 8.83 30.64
C ARG A 847 52.43 9.49 31.72
N GLU A 848 51.84 10.37 32.52
CA GLU A 848 52.44 10.91 33.75
C GLU A 848 52.44 9.85 34.85
N GLU A 849 51.38 9.05 35.01
CA GLU A 849 51.34 7.91 35.95
C GLU A 849 52.37 6.82 35.60
N GLU A 850 52.54 6.46 34.31
CA GLU A 850 53.57 5.51 33.86
C GLU A 850 55.00 6.06 34.03
N TYR A 851 55.19 7.39 33.95
CA TYR A 851 56.45 8.06 34.23
C TYR A 851 56.78 8.11 35.72
N ASP A 852 55.79 8.29 36.60
CA ASP A 852 55.96 8.31 38.06
C ASP A 852 56.15 6.89 38.62
N GLU A 853 55.44 5.87 38.12
CA GLU A 853 55.70 4.46 38.49
C GLU A 853 57.11 4.02 38.05
N GLY A 854 57.56 4.42 36.85
CA GLY A 854 58.92 4.16 36.37
C GLY A 854 60.01 4.94 37.11
N ARG A 855 59.65 6.00 37.84
CA ARG A 855 60.54 6.78 38.71
C ARG A 855 60.62 6.18 40.12
N GLU A 856 59.49 5.74 40.68
CA GLU A 856 59.46 5.01 41.96
C GLU A 856 60.21 3.67 41.87
N GLU A 857 60.15 2.97 40.74
CA GLU A 857 60.91 1.72 40.52
C GLU A 857 62.43 1.96 40.39
N ARG A 858 62.85 3.15 39.93
CA ARG A 858 64.28 3.56 39.87
C ARG A 858 64.81 4.08 41.21
N GLU A 859 63.95 4.67 42.04
CA GLU A 859 64.32 5.12 43.38
C GLU A 859 64.30 3.98 44.41
N ALA A 860 63.55 2.89 44.18
CA ALA A 860 63.53 1.69 45.03
C ALA A 860 64.78 0.77 44.89
N ILE A 861 65.60 0.93 43.85
CA ILE A 861 66.77 0.07 43.57
C ILE A 861 68.12 0.75 43.92
N GLY A 862 68.12 2.02 44.35
CA GLY A 862 69.34 2.82 44.51
C GLY A 862 69.77 3.12 45.96
N GLY A 863 70.18 2.12 46.75
CA GLY A 863 70.60 2.29 48.15
C GLY A 863 71.90 1.58 48.57
N SER A 864 73.05 2.13 48.16
CA SER A 864 74.41 1.98 48.74
C SER A 864 75.21 0.67 48.55
N SER A 865 76.35 0.73 47.83
CA SER A 865 77.65 1.08 48.42
C SER A 865 78.77 1.19 47.35
N SER A 866 79.66 2.15 47.58
CA SER A 866 80.86 2.55 46.82
C SER A 866 82.05 1.60 47.06
N THR A 867 82.96 1.29 46.13
CA THR A 867 84.12 2.12 45.70
C THR A 867 85.04 1.33 44.75
N SER A 868 85.59 1.95 43.69
CA SER A 868 87.05 2.13 43.46
C SER A 868 87.34 2.61 42.03
N LEU A 869 88.31 3.53 41.93
CA LEU A 869 88.73 4.26 40.74
C LEU A 869 89.55 3.41 39.74
N SER A 870 89.48 3.73 38.44
CA SER A 870 90.65 4.27 37.70
C SER A 870 90.37 4.62 36.23
N ALA A 871 90.93 5.78 35.83
CA ALA A 871 91.48 6.16 34.52
C ALA A 871 90.58 6.28 33.26
N SER A 872 90.55 7.49 32.72
CA SER A 872 90.34 7.85 31.31
C SER A 872 91.71 8.15 30.64
N PRO A 873 91.82 8.57 29.36
CA PRO A 873 91.01 8.32 28.14
C PRO A 873 91.89 7.95 26.89
N SER A 874 91.30 7.51 25.78
CA SER A 874 91.61 8.02 24.41
C SER A 874 90.90 7.29 23.25
N ARG A 875 90.47 8.11 22.26
CA ARG A 875 90.39 7.96 20.77
C ARG A 875 89.89 6.63 20.17
N GLU A 876 89.02 6.60 19.16
CA GLU A 876 89.22 7.25 17.85
C GLU A 876 87.94 7.31 17.00
N LYS A 877 87.84 8.33 16.13
CA LYS A 877 86.78 8.59 15.14
C LYS A 877 86.91 7.67 13.91
N LYS A 878 85.81 7.39 13.20
CA LYS A 878 85.73 7.75 11.75
C LYS A 878 84.32 7.78 11.16
N ASP A 879 84.19 8.72 10.24
CA ASP A 879 83.05 9.20 9.46
C ASP A 879 82.75 8.42 8.16
N ARG A 880 81.48 8.50 7.73
CA ARG A 880 80.91 8.80 6.38
C ARG A 880 80.96 7.85 5.17
N SER A 881 79.88 8.06 4.37
CA SER A 881 79.73 8.01 2.88
C SER A 881 79.47 6.64 2.27
N LEU A 882 78.82 6.46 1.11
CA LEU A 882 77.92 7.17 0.19
C LEU A 882 77.53 6.06 -0.83
N ASP A 883 76.31 6.11 -1.35
CA ASP A 883 75.87 5.70 -2.70
C ASP A 883 76.29 4.39 -3.41
N GLN A 884 75.28 3.92 -4.16
CA GLN A 884 75.34 3.33 -5.51
C GLN A 884 75.47 1.80 -5.70
N ASP A 885 74.29 1.23 -6.05
CA ASP A 885 73.95 0.76 -7.41
C ASP A 885 74.27 -0.68 -7.89
N LEU A 886 73.24 -1.22 -8.59
CA LEU A 886 73.22 -2.25 -9.66
C LEU A 886 73.22 -3.74 -9.22
N ASP A 887 72.42 -4.65 -9.75
CA ASP A 887 71.29 -4.60 -10.70
C ASP A 887 70.73 -6.03 -10.96
N ILE A 888 69.50 -6.10 -11.51
CA ILE A 888 68.97 -7.06 -12.53
C ILE A 888 68.68 -8.52 -12.04
N GLU A 889 67.55 -9.20 -12.34
CA GLU A 889 66.67 -9.33 -13.54
C GLU A 889 65.28 -9.84 -13.04
N ASP A 890 64.12 -9.21 -13.28
CA ASP A 890 63.28 -9.08 -14.50
C ASP A 890 62.64 -10.38 -15.02
N ASP A 891 61.29 -10.44 -15.04
CA ASP A 891 60.57 -10.47 -16.32
C ASP A 891 59.06 -10.14 -16.17
N THR A 892 58.51 -9.64 -17.27
CA THR A 892 57.35 -8.76 -17.41
C THR A 892 56.23 -9.37 -18.26
N GLN A 893 55.03 -8.76 -18.21
CA GLN A 893 54.13 -8.36 -19.33
C GLN A 893 52.70 -8.18 -18.78
N SER A 894 51.84 -7.21 -19.16
CA SER A 894 51.82 -6.05 -20.08
C SER A 894 50.45 -5.38 -19.83
N ARG A 895 50.28 -4.11 -19.44
CA ARG A 895 50.47 -2.81 -20.12
C ARG A 895 49.33 -2.42 -21.10
N LYS A 896 48.80 -1.20 -20.87
CA LYS A 896 48.35 -0.11 -21.79
C LYS A 896 46.91 0.36 -21.53
N VAL A 897 46.51 1.64 -21.56
CA VAL A 897 47.05 3.01 -21.91
C VAL A 897 45.80 3.93 -21.81
N ILE A 898 45.78 5.26 -21.61
CA ILE A 898 46.66 6.34 -21.16
C ILE A 898 45.88 7.67 -21.46
N THR A 899 46.37 8.80 -20.92
CA THR A 899 46.23 10.23 -21.35
C THR A 899 44.92 11.00 -21.12
N LYS A 900 44.91 12.31 -20.79
CA LYS A 900 45.89 13.30 -20.25
C LYS A 900 45.19 14.69 -20.24
N ASP A 901 45.74 15.64 -19.46
CA ASP A 901 45.78 17.11 -19.71
C ASP A 901 44.47 17.94 -19.51
N VAL A 902 44.41 19.20 -19.02
CA VAL A 902 45.42 20.25 -18.70
C VAL A 902 44.73 21.46 -17.99
N HIS A 903 45.55 22.20 -17.21
CA HIS A 903 45.57 23.63 -16.80
C HIS A 903 44.48 24.40 -15.99
N HIS A 904 45.08 25.21 -15.09
CA HIS A 904 44.61 26.38 -14.35
C HIS A 904 44.36 27.61 -15.25
N GLU A 905 43.35 28.42 -14.92
CA GLU A 905 43.51 29.89 -14.76
C GLU A 905 42.34 30.55 -14.01
N LYS A 906 42.67 31.65 -13.30
CA LYS A 906 41.82 32.50 -12.44
C LYS A 906 40.94 33.45 -13.28
N VAL A 907 39.72 33.79 -12.83
CA VAL A 907 39.18 35.16 -12.95
C VAL A 907 38.25 35.49 -11.77
N SER A 908 38.37 36.73 -11.33
CA SER A 908 37.91 37.39 -10.11
C SER A 908 36.44 37.82 -10.10
N PHE A 909 35.92 37.97 -8.88
CA PHE A 909 34.72 38.70 -8.50
C PHE A 909 34.79 40.19 -8.89
N VAL A 910 33.67 40.74 -9.35
CA VAL A 910 33.38 42.18 -9.36
C VAL A 910 32.08 42.42 -8.61
N ALA A 911 32.17 43.18 -7.52
CA ALA A 911 31.06 43.77 -6.80
C ALA A 911 31.01 45.27 -7.16
N ILE A 912 29.84 45.80 -7.51
CA ILE A 912 29.54 47.23 -7.39
C ILE A 912 28.12 47.40 -6.82
N SER A 913 28.05 48.40 -5.94
CA SER A 913 27.08 48.81 -4.93
C SER A 913 25.75 49.43 -5.39
N HIS A 914 24.73 49.26 -4.53
CA HIS A 914 23.58 50.11 -4.11
C HIS A 914 23.57 51.63 -4.45
N PRO A 915 22.47 52.40 -4.16
CA PRO A 915 21.02 52.10 -4.03
C PRO A 915 20.11 53.17 -4.69
N ALA A 916 18.77 52.96 -4.73
CA ALA A 916 17.83 54.07 -4.79
C ALA A 916 16.51 53.75 -4.05
N SER A 917 16.29 54.52 -3.00
CA SER A 917 15.06 54.67 -2.22
C SER A 917 14.07 55.53 -3.00
N THR A 918 12.78 55.18 -2.97
CA THR A 918 11.72 56.21 -3.00
C THR A 918 10.56 55.76 -2.13
N ARG A 919 10.27 56.60 -1.15
CA ARG A 919 9.22 56.52 -0.13
C ARG A 919 8.13 57.52 -0.52
N ILE A 920 6.95 57.37 0.12
CA ILE A 920 5.82 58.33 0.25
C ILE A 920 4.78 58.10 -0.88
N THR A 921 3.50 57.79 -0.59
CA THR A 921 2.58 58.62 0.19
C THR A 921 1.40 57.81 0.74
N THR A 922 1.09 58.05 2.02
CA THR A 922 -0.18 57.80 2.71
C THR A 922 -1.30 58.68 2.16
N THR A 923 -2.49 58.12 1.93
CA THR A 923 -3.73 58.90 1.96
C THR A 923 -4.85 58.11 2.63
N THR A 924 -5.28 58.68 3.75
CA THR A 924 -6.45 58.38 4.56
C THR A 924 -7.72 58.77 3.82
N THR A 925 -8.76 57.92 3.83
CA THR A 925 -10.14 58.39 3.69
C THR A 925 -11.08 57.52 4.53
N THR A 926 -11.61 58.14 5.57
CA THR A 926 -12.78 57.78 6.37
C THR A 926 -14.06 58.30 5.71
N THR A 927 -15.11 57.47 5.61
CA THR A 927 -16.56 57.81 5.73
C THR A 927 -17.40 56.54 5.45
N THR A 928 -17.99 55.90 6.47
CA THR A 928 -19.40 56.00 6.96
C THR A 928 -20.50 55.32 6.13
N THR A 929 -21.17 54.38 6.83
CA THR A 929 -22.64 54.13 6.92
C THR A 929 -23.43 53.59 5.71
N ALA A 930 -24.00 52.39 5.87
CA ALA A 930 -25.43 52.14 6.13
C ALA A 930 -26.03 50.93 5.35
N ALA A 931 -26.58 50.01 6.15
CA ALA A 931 -27.91 49.37 6.04
C ALA A 931 -28.28 48.44 4.86
N SER A 932 -28.64 47.22 5.26
CA SER A 932 -29.81 46.42 4.86
C SER A 932 -30.02 46.03 3.39
N SER A 933 -29.80 44.76 3.09
CA SER A 933 -30.84 43.79 2.66
C SER A 933 -30.26 42.40 2.64
#